data_AF-A0AAC8Q8T4-F1
#
_entry.id   AF-A0AAC8Q8T4-F1
#
_cell.length_a   1.000
_cell.length_b   1.000
_cell.length_c   1.000
_cell.angle_alpha   90.00
_cell.angle_beta   90.00
_cell.angle_gamma   90.00
#
_symmetry.space_group_name_H-M   'P 1'
#
loop_
_entity.id
_entity.type
_entity.pdbx_description
1 polymer ?
#
loop_
_entity_poly.entity_id
_entity_poly.type
_entity_poly.pdbx_seq_one_letter_code
_entity_poly.pdbx_strand_id
1 'polypeptide(L)'
;MRCGGALFLAMLLAAGLARGEGYPIPRGEHPVAWKPAETVGEWKAEGEALALTTPKALRNYFIQEEEAASPAPFVRARIQNPARADLAILFRAKVRATQPLFALTGYGLYVDGRRETVGFVRYDGTRSDDSGARAKVPGLAKVGELELVLFLAGPAFAVHVYDARTKVELASLVWSDAAFAGGSLGVYAHKTQAAEVRVSLFVPDPPPQEASARDGLTLEWLVRVERGFQFAPELRRHLRRVAREPDADVYIASELGVHLLRASSVNVRELHPGVPYRFLESTFEERLARARKAPVREAFVEGIKDPELIERAMRALAARAPERTRIIELGRTHEDRPLLGLVIGDALEDHSRPAVLLCAGTHANEVVTPELPLDAARWLLENAKDKRVARWLSTFHVVIVPLVNPDGSHGYWHVSTERGRTNRRKDEQAVELGLFEYGVDLNRNYPFQWGSVEDRYNSADARSPFYRGPAAGSEPEVQAMMKLGEAWRFVAMVSYHAAASRLLVPYTVEGAREPKPSAAWAVAPGMIDAVAPLQGGKRYEAVRHLYPVAGTDQDWFYWNFGTLAYLVELPFVSPGPRRPLEPMVEGARGFWQVLMDRFLDGPALTVRVPESFREEGPVTVAVEEVTWPNEERFTAHPESGVFHTYLPAAGRYTVKATSVSGRTVSQAVDVGTGLVVLALTEAS
;
A
#
# COMPACT_ATOMS: atom_id res chain seq x y z
N MET A 1 -11.88 -46.20 9.36
CA MET A 1 -11.89 -45.38 10.59
C MET A 1 -11.63 -43.93 10.20
N ARG A 2 -12.68 -43.11 10.21
CA ARG A 2 -12.71 -41.70 9.82
C ARG A 2 -12.95 -40.90 11.10
N CYS A 3 -11.91 -40.29 11.68
CA CYS A 3 -12.04 -39.43 12.87
C CYS A 3 -11.16 -38.17 12.81
N GLY A 4 -10.52 -37.86 11.67
CA GLY A 4 -9.60 -36.71 11.57
C GLY A 4 -10.26 -35.33 11.43
N GLY A 5 -11.44 -35.24 10.82
CA GLY A 5 -12.06 -33.94 10.49
C GLY A 5 -12.66 -33.17 11.67
N ALA A 6 -13.20 -33.87 12.67
CA ALA A 6 -13.87 -33.24 13.81
C ALA A 6 -12.88 -32.71 14.88
N LEU A 7 -11.76 -33.40 15.09
CA LEU A 7 -10.69 -32.95 15.99
C LEU A 7 -9.96 -31.72 15.44
N PHE A 8 -9.92 -31.62 14.11
CA PHE A 8 -9.21 -30.58 13.39
C PHE A 8 -9.94 -29.22 13.40
N LEU A 9 -11.26 -29.26 13.24
CA LEU A 9 -12.10 -28.07 13.25
C LEU A 9 -12.29 -27.57 14.71
N ALA A 10 -12.26 -28.46 15.72
CA ALA A 10 -12.24 -28.09 17.15
C ALA A 10 -11.00 -27.26 17.58
N MET A 11 -9.87 -27.37 16.89
CA MET A 11 -8.69 -26.52 17.12
C MET A 11 -8.81 -25.13 16.48
N LEU A 12 -9.62 -24.96 15.42
CA LEU A 12 -9.90 -23.65 14.82
C LEU A 12 -10.71 -22.74 15.77
N LEU A 13 -11.59 -23.34 16.58
CA LEU A 13 -12.39 -22.65 17.60
C LEU A 13 -11.53 -22.13 18.77
N ALA A 14 -10.53 -22.91 19.18
CA ALA A 14 -9.63 -22.53 20.28
C ALA A 14 -8.64 -21.40 19.90
N ALA A 15 -8.35 -21.22 18.60
CA ALA A 15 -7.45 -20.18 18.12
C ALA A 15 -8.11 -18.79 18.01
N GLY A 16 -9.43 -18.72 17.74
CA GLY A 16 -10.21 -17.46 17.75
C GLY A 16 -10.38 -16.88 19.16
N LEU A 17 -10.57 -17.75 20.15
CA LEU A 17 -10.68 -17.38 21.57
C LEU A 17 -9.43 -16.71 22.16
N ALA A 18 -8.26 -16.82 21.52
CA ALA A 18 -6.99 -16.37 22.08
C ALA A 18 -6.56 -14.95 21.66
N ARG A 19 -7.25 -14.29 20.71
CA ARG A 19 -6.73 -13.03 20.12
C ARG A 19 -7.68 -11.84 20.05
N GLY A 20 -8.98 -11.99 20.29
CA GLY A 20 -9.89 -10.83 20.38
C GLY A 20 -10.01 -9.97 19.09
N GLU A 21 -9.44 -10.42 17.97
CA GLU A 21 -9.51 -9.75 16.68
C GLU A 21 -10.62 -10.37 15.85
N GLY A 22 -11.65 -9.57 15.52
CA GLY A 22 -12.69 -9.98 14.57
C GLY A 22 -12.06 -10.29 13.20
N TYR A 23 -12.55 -11.35 12.55
CA TYR A 23 -12.04 -11.81 11.25
C TYR A 23 -12.31 -10.79 10.12
N PRO A 24 -11.40 -10.61 9.15
CA PRO A 24 -11.64 -9.78 7.97
C PRO A 24 -12.68 -10.44 7.04
N ILE A 25 -13.64 -9.62 6.61
CA ILE A 25 -14.77 -9.99 5.74
C ILE A 25 -14.33 -9.86 4.26
N PRO A 26 -14.63 -10.82 3.37
CA PRO A 26 -14.37 -10.68 1.94
C PRO A 26 -15.00 -9.41 1.34
N ARG A 27 -14.30 -8.72 0.43
CA ARG A 27 -14.92 -7.70 -0.43
C ARG A 27 -15.66 -8.41 -1.59
N GLY A 28 -16.89 -7.97 -1.89
CA GLY A 28 -17.70 -8.53 -2.99
C GLY A 28 -18.74 -9.57 -2.56
N GLU A 29 -19.40 -9.37 -1.42
CA GLU A 29 -20.58 -10.16 -1.04
C GLU A 29 -21.85 -9.48 -1.54
N HIS A 30 -22.77 -10.24 -2.13
CA HIS A 30 -24.10 -9.74 -2.47
C HIS A 30 -25.14 -10.28 -1.51
N PRO A 31 -26.14 -9.46 -1.13
CA PRO A 31 -27.29 -9.94 -0.40
C PRO A 31 -28.03 -10.98 -1.24
N VAL A 32 -28.50 -12.03 -0.57
CA VAL A 32 -29.41 -12.98 -1.18
C VAL A 32 -30.73 -12.27 -1.49
N ALA A 33 -31.04 -12.12 -2.78
CA ALA A 33 -32.28 -11.49 -3.22
C ALA A 33 -33.48 -12.39 -2.96
N TRP A 34 -34.37 -11.97 -2.07
CA TRP A 34 -35.58 -12.71 -1.71
C TRP A 34 -36.70 -12.48 -2.73
N LYS A 35 -37.18 -13.53 -3.42
CA LYS A 35 -38.31 -13.46 -4.35
C LYS A 35 -39.62 -13.86 -3.65
N PRO A 36 -40.61 -12.94 -3.48
CA PRO A 36 -41.85 -13.22 -2.76
C PRO A 36 -42.73 -14.34 -3.34
N ALA A 37 -42.62 -14.59 -4.65
CA ALA A 37 -43.38 -15.63 -5.33
C ALA A 37 -42.88 -17.05 -5.01
N GLU A 38 -41.65 -17.16 -4.51
CA GLU A 38 -41.02 -18.43 -4.18
C GLU A 38 -41.13 -18.72 -2.67
N THR A 39 -41.31 -17.68 -1.83
CA THR A 39 -41.45 -17.80 -0.36
C THR A 39 -42.64 -18.65 0.11
N VAL A 40 -42.39 -19.68 0.93
CA VAL A 40 -43.41 -20.62 1.43
C VAL A 40 -43.84 -20.30 2.87
N GLY A 41 -44.81 -19.41 3.05
CA GLY A 41 -45.37 -19.08 4.36
C GLY A 41 -45.61 -17.58 4.52
N GLU A 42 -45.87 -17.13 5.74
CA GLU A 42 -46.18 -15.73 6.06
C GLU A 42 -44.91 -14.91 6.32
N TRP A 43 -44.09 -14.72 5.27
CA TRP A 43 -42.87 -13.89 5.29
C TRP A 43 -43.00 -12.69 4.36
N LYS A 44 -42.28 -11.61 4.66
CA LYS A 44 -42.15 -10.42 3.82
C LYS A 44 -40.68 -10.05 3.69
N ALA A 45 -40.25 -9.86 2.44
CA ALA A 45 -38.95 -9.26 2.14
C ALA A 45 -39.01 -7.76 2.44
N GLU A 46 -38.07 -7.27 3.24
CA GLU A 46 -37.91 -5.86 3.59
C GLU A 46 -36.48 -5.42 3.22
N GLY A 47 -36.29 -5.00 1.97
CA GLY A 47 -34.96 -4.75 1.42
C GLY A 47 -34.17 -6.06 1.26
N GLU A 48 -32.99 -6.14 1.87
CA GLU A 48 -32.09 -7.31 1.85
C GLU A 48 -32.39 -8.32 2.98
N ALA A 49 -33.40 -8.07 3.80
CA ALA A 49 -33.77 -8.89 4.95
C ALA A 49 -35.13 -9.58 4.76
N LEU A 50 -35.28 -10.72 5.44
CA LEU A 50 -36.52 -11.48 5.52
C LEU A 50 -37.11 -11.39 6.94
N ALA A 51 -38.40 -11.08 7.06
CA ALA A 51 -39.12 -10.96 8.33
C ALA A 51 -40.49 -11.68 8.29
N LEU A 52 -40.95 -12.23 9.41
CA LEU A 52 -42.29 -12.85 9.49
C LEU A 52 -43.38 -11.76 9.52
N THR A 53 -44.49 -11.97 8.82
CA THR A 53 -45.62 -11.03 8.80
C THR A 53 -46.59 -11.20 9.96
N THR A 54 -46.64 -12.37 10.60
CA THR A 54 -47.46 -12.60 11.82
C THR A 54 -46.70 -13.38 12.91
N PRO A 55 -46.96 -13.16 14.22
CA PRO A 55 -46.22 -13.80 15.32
C PRO A 55 -46.53 -15.28 15.57
N LYS A 56 -47.43 -15.89 14.78
CA LYS A 56 -47.88 -17.28 14.94
C LYS A 56 -48.07 -17.91 13.56
N ALA A 57 -46.98 -18.13 12.85
CA ALA A 57 -47.04 -18.83 11.59
C ALA A 57 -47.52 -20.28 11.83
N LEU A 58 -48.65 -20.64 11.21
CA LEU A 58 -49.26 -21.97 11.34
C LEU A 58 -48.38 -23.07 10.70
N ARG A 59 -47.52 -22.70 9.74
CA ARG A 59 -46.53 -23.55 9.05
C ARG A 59 -45.35 -22.67 8.58
N ASN A 60 -44.11 -23.04 8.85
CA ASN A 60 -42.92 -22.20 8.60
C ASN A 60 -42.02 -22.78 7.52
N TYR A 61 -41.73 -22.09 6.39
CA TYR A 61 -40.60 -22.41 5.47
C TYR A 61 -40.14 -21.19 4.61
N PHE A 62 -38.90 -21.21 4.07
CA PHE A 62 -38.62 -20.90 2.64
C PHE A 62 -37.18 -21.29 2.21
N ILE A 63 -37.08 -21.84 0.99
CA ILE A 63 -35.85 -22.15 0.24
C ILE A 63 -35.87 -21.40 -1.09
N GLN A 64 -34.81 -20.64 -1.41
CA GLN A 64 -34.60 -20.07 -2.74
C GLN A 64 -34.28 -21.19 -3.75
N GLU A 65 -35.12 -21.37 -4.77
CA GLU A 65 -34.83 -22.23 -5.92
C GLU A 65 -34.26 -21.38 -7.05
N GLU A 66 -32.95 -21.19 -7.01
CA GLU A 66 -32.17 -21.17 -8.24
C GLU A 66 -30.97 -22.08 -8.02
N GLU A 67 -30.62 -22.88 -9.03
CA GLU A 67 -29.36 -23.60 -9.10
C GLU A 67 -28.20 -22.59 -9.18
N ALA A 68 -27.96 -21.83 -8.10
CA ALA A 68 -26.66 -21.24 -7.84
C ALA A 68 -25.71 -22.43 -7.62
N ALA A 69 -25.12 -22.84 -8.72
CA ALA A 69 -24.29 -24.02 -8.87
C ALA A 69 -23.18 -24.11 -7.80
N SER A 70 -22.95 -25.31 -7.28
CA SER A 70 -21.79 -25.68 -6.43
C SER A 70 -21.79 -25.05 -5.02
N PRO A 71 -21.24 -25.71 -3.97
CA PRO A 71 -21.41 -25.22 -2.61
C PRO A 71 -20.59 -23.94 -2.47
N ALA A 72 -21.25 -22.79 -2.29
CA ALA A 72 -20.55 -21.60 -1.84
C ALA A 72 -19.75 -22.00 -0.59
N PRO A 73 -18.41 -21.90 -0.58
CA PRO A 73 -17.59 -22.32 0.54
C PRO A 73 -17.79 -21.42 1.77
N PHE A 74 -18.59 -20.35 1.60
CA PHE A 74 -18.79 -19.27 2.52
C PHE A 74 -20.24 -18.78 2.45
N VAL A 75 -20.86 -18.65 3.61
CA VAL A 75 -22.20 -18.10 3.80
C VAL A 75 -22.14 -17.18 5.01
N ARG A 76 -22.71 -15.98 4.89
CA ARG A 76 -22.85 -15.07 6.03
C ARG A 76 -24.32 -14.78 6.29
N ALA A 77 -24.71 -14.76 7.55
CA ALA A 77 -26.05 -14.40 7.98
C ALA A 77 -26.01 -13.26 9.01
N ARG A 78 -26.96 -12.33 8.94
CA ARG A 78 -27.20 -11.34 9.99
C ARG A 78 -28.61 -11.51 10.54
N ILE A 79 -28.76 -11.52 11.86
CA ILE A 79 -30.02 -11.73 12.56
C ILE A 79 -30.25 -10.57 13.53
N GLN A 80 -31.26 -9.74 13.25
CA GLN A 80 -31.66 -8.64 14.13
C GLN A 80 -32.57 -9.14 15.23
N ASN A 81 -32.44 -8.57 16.43
CA ASN A 81 -33.14 -9.01 17.64
C ASN A 81 -32.94 -10.51 17.95
N PRO A 82 -31.70 -11.02 17.96
CA PRO A 82 -31.41 -12.45 18.08
C PRO A 82 -31.92 -13.10 19.37
N ALA A 83 -32.14 -12.32 20.44
CA ALA A 83 -32.77 -12.77 21.68
C ALA A 83 -34.20 -13.33 21.51
N ARG A 84 -34.88 -12.95 20.43
CA ARG A 84 -36.23 -13.41 20.08
C ARG A 84 -36.21 -14.43 18.93
N ALA A 85 -35.03 -14.82 18.45
CA ALA A 85 -34.89 -15.81 17.39
C ALA A 85 -35.22 -17.22 17.90
N ASP A 86 -35.81 -18.00 17.01
CA ASP A 86 -36.13 -19.42 17.10
C ASP A 86 -36.21 -19.92 15.65
N LEU A 87 -35.05 -19.94 14.98
CA LEU A 87 -34.91 -20.22 13.55
C LEU A 87 -33.62 -20.98 13.25
N ALA A 88 -33.47 -21.46 12.02
CA ALA A 88 -32.25 -22.05 11.50
C ALA A 88 -31.90 -21.51 10.12
N ILE A 89 -30.61 -21.24 9.90
CA ILE A 89 -30.06 -20.98 8.57
C ILE A 89 -29.81 -22.32 7.90
N LEU A 90 -30.53 -22.60 6.82
CA LEU A 90 -30.43 -23.84 6.07
C LEU A 90 -29.31 -23.76 5.05
N PHE A 91 -28.51 -24.82 4.94
CA PHE A 91 -27.46 -24.95 3.93
C PHE A 91 -27.39 -26.39 3.41
N ARG A 92 -27.06 -26.51 2.12
CA ARG A 92 -27.14 -27.79 1.38
C ARG A 92 -28.52 -28.43 1.51
N ALA A 93 -29.53 -27.60 1.60
CA ALA A 93 -30.89 -28.00 1.89
C ALA A 93 -31.68 -28.25 0.61
N LYS A 94 -32.54 -29.25 0.64
CA LYS A 94 -33.51 -29.55 -0.42
C LYS A 94 -34.85 -29.76 0.23
N VAL A 95 -35.88 -29.18 -0.36
CA VAL A 95 -37.27 -29.35 0.05
C VAL A 95 -37.99 -30.14 -1.02
N ARG A 96 -38.76 -31.15 -0.60
CA ARG A 96 -39.66 -31.88 -1.49
C ARG A 96 -41.11 -31.70 -1.05
N ALA A 97 -41.89 -31.13 -1.97
CA ALA A 97 -43.36 -31.02 -2.04
C ALA A 97 -44.09 -30.12 -1.01
N THR A 98 -45.03 -29.34 -1.56
CA THR A 98 -46.00 -28.45 -0.90
C THR A 98 -47.27 -29.22 -0.50
N GLN A 99 -47.58 -29.24 0.80
CA GLN A 99 -48.78 -29.75 1.51
C GLN A 99 -49.35 -31.14 1.12
N PRO A 100 -49.76 -32.00 2.10
CA PRO A 100 -49.83 -31.75 3.54
C PRO A 100 -48.61 -32.28 4.33
N LEU A 101 -47.63 -32.89 3.66
CA LEU A 101 -46.44 -33.51 4.27
C LEU A 101 -45.16 -32.91 3.68
N PHE A 102 -44.35 -32.29 4.54
CA PHE A 102 -43.12 -31.62 4.17
C PHE A 102 -41.91 -32.49 4.52
N ALA A 103 -41.00 -32.66 3.56
CA ALA A 103 -39.73 -33.34 3.77
C ALA A 103 -38.57 -32.37 3.47
N LEU A 104 -37.82 -31.99 4.51
CA LEU A 104 -36.57 -31.23 4.40
C LEU A 104 -35.39 -32.17 4.55
N THR A 105 -34.48 -32.10 3.60
CA THR A 105 -33.19 -32.79 3.70
C THR A 105 -32.07 -31.78 3.64
N GLY A 106 -31.02 -31.93 4.44
CA GLY A 106 -29.90 -30.99 4.49
C GLY A 106 -29.50 -30.64 5.91
N TYR A 107 -28.82 -29.51 6.06
CA TYR A 107 -28.36 -29.03 7.36
C TYR A 107 -28.96 -27.69 7.71
N GLY A 108 -29.07 -27.42 9.01
CA GLY A 108 -29.43 -26.14 9.57
C GLY A 108 -28.45 -25.73 10.66
N LEU A 109 -28.22 -24.42 10.77
CA LEU A 109 -27.61 -23.78 11.92
C LEU A 109 -28.70 -23.03 12.67
N TYR A 110 -29.21 -23.59 13.77
CA TYR A 110 -30.27 -23.00 14.56
C TYR A 110 -29.76 -21.94 15.55
N VAL A 111 -30.60 -20.94 15.81
CA VAL A 111 -30.46 -19.92 16.83
C VAL A 111 -31.72 -19.93 17.68
N ASP A 112 -31.58 -20.32 18.94
CA ASP A 112 -32.61 -20.25 19.98
C ASP A 112 -32.24 -19.13 20.94
N GLY A 113 -32.82 -17.96 20.70
CA GLY A 113 -32.62 -16.74 21.49
C GLY A 113 -33.10 -16.86 22.93
N ARG A 114 -34.15 -17.68 23.18
CA ARG A 114 -34.68 -17.89 24.54
C ARG A 114 -33.73 -18.73 25.37
N ARG A 115 -33.10 -19.71 24.74
CA ARG A 115 -32.09 -20.55 25.38
C ARG A 115 -30.68 -20.02 25.21
N GLU A 116 -30.50 -18.86 24.56
CA GLU A 116 -29.20 -18.28 24.20
C GLU A 116 -28.26 -19.34 23.61
N THR A 117 -28.75 -20.11 22.64
CA THR A 117 -28.01 -21.26 22.08
C THR A 117 -27.99 -21.19 20.57
N VAL A 118 -26.83 -21.48 20.00
CA VAL A 118 -26.65 -21.74 18.57
C VAL A 118 -26.21 -23.18 18.40
N GLY A 119 -26.67 -23.89 17.37
CA GLY A 119 -26.26 -25.28 17.16
C GLY A 119 -26.59 -25.79 15.77
N PHE A 120 -25.99 -26.92 15.39
CA PHE A 120 -26.31 -27.54 14.11
C PHE A 120 -27.40 -28.60 14.24
N VAL A 121 -28.16 -28.80 13.16
CA VAL A 121 -29.21 -29.80 13.03
C VAL A 121 -29.16 -30.41 11.63
N ARG A 122 -29.35 -31.73 11.51
CA ARG A 122 -29.58 -32.38 10.21
C ARG A 122 -31.06 -32.66 10.05
N TYR A 123 -31.55 -32.45 8.84
CA TYR A 123 -32.91 -32.80 8.46
C TYR A 123 -32.86 -33.98 7.49
N ASP A 124 -33.66 -35.01 7.77
CA ASP A 124 -33.75 -36.26 7.01
C ASP A 124 -35.23 -36.53 6.62
N GLY A 125 -35.79 -35.60 5.85
CA GLY A 125 -37.18 -35.61 5.44
C GLY A 125 -38.10 -35.04 6.52
N THR A 126 -38.96 -35.87 7.11
CA THR A 126 -39.90 -35.47 8.17
C THR A 126 -39.28 -35.49 9.56
N ARG A 127 -38.01 -35.90 9.66
CA ARG A 127 -37.25 -35.99 10.91
C ARG A 127 -36.16 -34.93 10.93
N SER A 128 -35.90 -34.41 12.11
CA SER A 128 -34.75 -33.57 12.42
C SER A 128 -33.93 -34.25 13.51
N ASP A 129 -32.63 -34.23 13.36
CA ASP A 129 -31.64 -34.80 14.27
C ASP A 129 -30.73 -33.66 14.76
N ASP A 130 -30.82 -33.30 16.04
CA ASP A 130 -29.90 -32.32 16.63
C ASP A 130 -28.50 -32.93 16.60
N SER A 131 -27.55 -32.21 16.02
CA SER A 131 -26.17 -32.69 15.89
C SER A 131 -25.47 -32.93 17.22
N GLY A 132 -25.98 -32.33 18.32
CA GLY A 132 -25.28 -32.20 19.59
C GLY A 132 -24.17 -31.15 19.58
N ALA A 133 -23.76 -30.64 18.41
CA ALA A 133 -22.80 -29.55 18.26
C ALA A 133 -23.50 -28.20 18.44
N ARG A 134 -23.47 -27.70 19.68
CA ARG A 134 -24.13 -26.45 20.09
C ARG A 134 -23.28 -25.64 21.07
N ALA A 135 -23.44 -24.33 21.06
CA ALA A 135 -22.75 -23.39 21.93
C ALA A 135 -23.77 -22.46 22.61
N LYS A 136 -23.51 -22.15 23.87
CA LYS A 136 -24.18 -21.04 24.56
C LYS A 136 -23.60 -19.73 24.04
N VAL A 137 -24.44 -18.72 23.92
CA VAL A 137 -24.06 -17.36 23.52
C VAL A 137 -24.47 -16.41 24.64
N PRO A 138 -23.71 -16.35 25.76
CA PRO A 138 -24.14 -15.63 26.95
C PRO A 138 -24.33 -14.14 26.67
N GLY A 139 -25.47 -13.60 27.08
CA GLY A 139 -25.77 -12.18 26.86
C GLY A 139 -26.26 -11.86 25.45
N LEU A 140 -26.70 -12.87 24.69
CA LEU A 140 -27.42 -12.70 23.42
C LEU A 140 -28.62 -11.75 23.57
N ALA A 141 -29.23 -11.69 24.76
CA ALA A 141 -30.26 -10.71 25.11
C ALA A 141 -29.85 -9.24 24.93
N LYS A 142 -28.54 -8.93 24.98
CA LYS A 142 -27.98 -7.57 24.84
C LYS A 142 -27.45 -7.27 23.44
N VAL A 143 -27.38 -8.29 22.58
CA VAL A 143 -26.88 -8.18 21.21
C VAL A 143 -28.02 -7.66 20.32
N GLY A 144 -27.82 -6.48 19.73
CA GLY A 144 -28.82 -5.89 18.83
C GLY A 144 -28.92 -6.61 17.48
N GLU A 145 -27.78 -7.10 16.98
CA GLU A 145 -27.68 -7.83 15.72
C GLU A 145 -26.57 -8.89 15.83
N LEU A 146 -26.90 -10.13 15.49
CA LEU A 146 -25.99 -11.27 15.47
C LEU A 146 -25.46 -11.48 14.06
N GLU A 147 -24.18 -11.76 13.92
CA GLU A 147 -23.55 -12.11 12.65
C GLU A 147 -23.02 -13.55 12.71
N LEU A 148 -23.40 -14.37 11.73
CA LEU A 148 -22.97 -15.76 11.59
C LEU A 148 -22.11 -15.86 10.34
N VAL A 149 -20.92 -16.44 10.46
CA VAL A 149 -20.00 -16.65 9.34
C VAL A 149 -19.76 -18.15 9.20
N LEU A 150 -20.42 -18.79 8.23
CA LEU A 150 -20.47 -20.22 8.00
C LEU A 150 -19.55 -20.62 6.84
N PHE A 151 -18.60 -21.51 7.13
CA PHE A 151 -17.67 -22.08 6.17
C PHE A 151 -18.08 -23.52 5.82
N LEU A 152 -18.16 -23.83 4.53
CA LEU A 152 -18.61 -25.13 4.03
C LEU A 152 -17.47 -25.80 3.23
N ALA A 153 -16.86 -26.85 3.80
CA ALA A 153 -15.71 -27.53 3.19
C ALA A 153 -15.92 -29.05 3.17
N GLY A 154 -16.35 -29.60 2.03
CA GLY A 154 -16.66 -31.04 1.93
C GLY A 154 -17.68 -31.44 3.00
N PRO A 155 -17.52 -32.55 3.75
CA PRO A 155 -18.46 -32.92 4.81
C PRO A 155 -18.31 -32.11 6.10
N ALA A 156 -17.35 -31.19 6.20
CA ALA A 156 -17.09 -30.39 7.40
C ALA A 156 -17.61 -28.96 7.21
N PHE A 157 -18.10 -28.39 8.29
CA PHE A 157 -18.57 -27.02 8.29
C PHE A 157 -18.42 -26.38 9.67
N ALA A 158 -18.01 -25.11 9.67
CA ALA A 158 -17.70 -24.34 10.85
C ALA A 158 -18.47 -23.02 10.82
N VAL A 159 -18.91 -22.54 11.98
CA VAL A 159 -19.49 -21.20 12.09
C VAL A 159 -18.83 -20.42 13.20
N HIS A 160 -18.57 -19.15 12.92
CA HIS A 160 -18.27 -18.14 13.92
C HIS A 160 -19.47 -17.22 14.12
N VAL A 161 -19.77 -16.92 15.37
CA VAL A 161 -20.91 -16.12 15.81
C VAL A 161 -20.36 -14.84 16.42
N TYR A 162 -20.76 -13.69 15.90
CA TYR A 162 -20.27 -12.38 16.34
C TYR A 162 -21.43 -11.47 16.75
N ASP A 163 -21.15 -10.53 17.65
CA ASP A 163 -21.94 -9.31 17.73
C ASP A 163 -21.63 -8.46 16.48
N ALA A 164 -22.65 -8.22 15.65
CA ALA A 164 -22.45 -7.60 14.34
C ALA A 164 -21.94 -6.16 14.42
N ARG A 165 -22.18 -5.46 15.54
CA ARG A 165 -21.77 -4.06 15.74
C ARG A 165 -20.35 -3.95 16.28
N THR A 166 -20.03 -4.73 17.31
CA THR A 166 -18.74 -4.67 18.01
C THR A 166 -17.69 -5.59 17.40
N LYS A 167 -18.11 -6.54 16.55
CA LYS A 167 -17.28 -7.59 15.94
C LYS A 167 -16.63 -8.55 16.94
N VAL A 168 -17.09 -8.55 18.18
CA VAL A 168 -16.67 -9.51 19.20
C VAL A 168 -17.24 -10.89 18.86
N GLU A 169 -16.38 -11.91 18.84
CA GLU A 169 -16.80 -13.31 18.71
C GLU A 169 -17.51 -13.76 20.00
N LEU A 170 -18.74 -14.22 19.87
CA LEU A 170 -19.58 -14.65 20.98
C LEU A 170 -19.62 -16.18 21.15
N ALA A 171 -19.45 -16.90 20.05
CA ALA A 171 -19.37 -18.35 20.04
C ALA A 171 -18.81 -18.84 18.70
N SER A 172 -18.36 -20.08 18.67
CA SER A 172 -18.06 -20.73 17.42
C SER A 172 -18.27 -22.24 17.53
N LEU A 173 -18.62 -22.84 16.40
CA LEU A 173 -19.11 -24.20 16.32
C LEU A 173 -18.58 -24.91 15.10
N VAL A 174 -18.53 -26.22 15.24
CA VAL A 174 -17.94 -27.11 14.27
C VAL A 174 -18.79 -28.35 14.22
N TRP A 175 -19.13 -28.77 13.01
CA TRP A 175 -19.73 -30.06 12.79
C TRP A 175 -19.27 -30.66 11.48
N SER A 176 -19.40 -31.97 11.38
CA SER A 176 -19.12 -32.67 10.14
C SER A 176 -20.12 -33.78 9.96
N ASP A 177 -20.77 -33.77 8.80
CA ASP A 177 -21.71 -34.75 8.36
C ASP A 177 -21.64 -34.81 6.83
N ALA A 178 -21.59 -36.03 6.28
CA ALA A 178 -21.39 -36.28 4.86
C ALA A 178 -22.69 -36.63 4.11
N ALA A 179 -23.83 -36.68 4.80
CA ALA A 179 -25.12 -37.07 4.23
C ALA A 179 -25.55 -36.17 3.07
N PHE A 180 -25.22 -34.87 3.12
CA PHE A 180 -25.63 -33.89 2.11
C PHE A 180 -24.44 -33.06 1.60
N ALA A 181 -24.01 -33.36 0.38
CA ALA A 181 -22.86 -32.69 -0.25
C ALA A 181 -23.21 -31.36 -0.95
N GLY A 182 -24.50 -31.10 -1.22
CA GLY A 182 -24.96 -29.90 -1.91
C GLY A 182 -26.47 -29.73 -1.88
N GLY A 183 -26.92 -28.51 -2.14
CA GLY A 183 -28.30 -28.07 -2.06
C GLY A 183 -28.36 -26.55 -1.85
N SER A 184 -29.56 -26.03 -1.65
CA SER A 184 -29.83 -24.60 -1.56
C SER A 184 -29.52 -24.02 -0.18
N LEU A 185 -29.44 -22.69 -0.15
CA LEU A 185 -29.40 -21.88 1.06
C LEU A 185 -30.82 -21.39 1.39
N GLY A 186 -31.15 -21.25 2.67
CA GLY A 186 -32.46 -20.73 3.08
C GLY A 186 -32.59 -20.47 4.58
N VAL A 187 -33.82 -20.24 5.03
CA VAL A 187 -34.13 -20.02 6.45
C VAL A 187 -35.35 -20.86 6.84
N TYR A 188 -35.26 -21.48 8.02
CA TYR A 188 -36.34 -22.23 8.64
C TYR A 188 -36.72 -21.59 9.97
N ALA A 189 -37.94 -21.10 10.14
CA ALA A 189 -38.40 -20.67 11.46
C ALA A 189 -39.05 -21.84 12.22
N HIS A 190 -38.97 -21.83 13.54
CA HIS A 190 -39.77 -22.67 14.41
C HIS A 190 -41.06 -21.95 14.83
N LYS A 191 -42.06 -22.71 15.32
CA LYS A 191 -43.41 -22.16 15.60
C LYS A 191 -43.42 -21.03 16.64
N THR A 192 -42.32 -20.85 17.37
CA THR A 192 -42.22 -19.84 18.43
C THR A 192 -41.37 -18.62 18.04
N GLN A 193 -40.94 -18.55 16.78
CA GLN A 193 -40.22 -17.43 16.17
C GLN A 193 -41.04 -16.13 16.22
N ALA A 194 -40.46 -15.07 16.78
CA ALA A 194 -41.09 -13.75 16.84
C ALA A 194 -41.03 -13.03 15.47
N ALA A 195 -42.04 -12.20 15.20
CA ALA A 195 -42.13 -11.41 13.96
C ALA A 195 -41.12 -10.26 13.86
N GLU A 196 -40.55 -9.85 15.00
CA GLU A 196 -39.60 -8.74 15.14
C GLU A 196 -38.17 -9.11 14.69
N VAL A 197 -37.93 -10.37 14.36
CA VAL A 197 -36.62 -10.88 13.95
C VAL A 197 -36.49 -10.77 12.43
N ARG A 198 -35.39 -10.16 12.00
CA ARG A 198 -35.04 -9.99 10.59
C ARG A 198 -33.77 -10.75 10.27
N VAL A 199 -33.74 -11.43 9.13
CA VAL A 199 -32.58 -12.23 8.70
C VAL A 199 -32.12 -11.80 7.32
N SER A 200 -30.84 -11.50 7.18
CA SER A 200 -30.18 -11.27 5.88
C SER A 200 -29.14 -12.35 5.64
N LEU A 201 -29.03 -12.84 4.40
CA LEU A 201 -28.01 -13.80 3.98
C LEU A 201 -27.14 -13.17 2.89
N PHE A 202 -25.86 -13.52 2.88
CA PHE A 202 -24.87 -13.03 1.92
C PHE A 202 -23.99 -14.19 1.41
N VAL A 203 -23.65 -14.14 0.12
CA VAL A 203 -22.78 -15.13 -0.56
C VAL A 203 -21.74 -14.40 -1.43
N PRO A 204 -20.55 -14.99 -1.66
CA PRO A 204 -19.49 -14.36 -2.46
C PRO A 204 -19.79 -14.40 -3.96
N ASP A 205 -19.21 -13.45 -4.72
CA ASP A 205 -19.24 -13.45 -6.19
C ASP A 205 -18.67 -14.74 -6.81
N PRO A 206 -19.27 -15.29 -7.89
CA PRO A 206 -18.56 -16.22 -8.75
C PRO A 206 -17.38 -15.49 -9.40
N PRO A 207 -16.15 -16.05 -9.40
CA PRO A 207 -14.98 -15.31 -9.83
C PRO A 207 -15.08 -14.90 -11.31
N PRO A 208 -14.82 -13.63 -11.67
CA PRO A 208 -14.59 -13.25 -13.06
C PRO A 208 -13.34 -13.98 -13.58
N GLN A 209 -13.41 -14.51 -14.80
CA GLN A 209 -12.31 -15.26 -15.44
C GLN A 209 -11.00 -14.45 -15.62
N GLU A 210 -10.98 -13.15 -15.30
CA GLU A 210 -9.82 -12.28 -15.43
C GLU A 210 -9.47 -11.45 -14.17
N ALA A 211 -10.21 -11.58 -13.06
CA ALA A 211 -10.01 -10.74 -11.87
C ALA A 211 -8.98 -11.30 -10.87
N SER A 212 -7.91 -11.94 -11.35
CA SER A 212 -6.77 -12.35 -10.50
C SER A 212 -5.79 -11.22 -10.18
N ALA A 213 -6.12 -9.96 -10.48
CA ALA A 213 -5.14 -8.88 -10.43
C ALA A 213 -5.30 -7.89 -9.28
N ARG A 214 -6.49 -7.67 -8.69
CA ARG A 214 -6.66 -6.75 -7.55
C ARG A 214 -7.95 -6.98 -6.77
N ASP A 215 -7.84 -7.75 -5.70
CA ASP A 215 -8.54 -7.49 -4.44
C ASP A 215 -7.58 -7.83 -3.32
N GLY A 216 -7.23 -6.83 -2.51
CA GLY A 216 -6.17 -6.89 -1.50
C GLY A 216 -6.48 -7.75 -0.27
N LEU A 217 -7.18 -8.88 -0.42
CA LEU A 217 -7.55 -9.78 0.67
C LEU A 217 -7.67 -11.26 0.22
N THR A 218 -6.81 -11.72 -0.70
CA THR A 218 -6.43 -13.15 -0.70
C THR A 218 -5.10 -13.25 0.02
N LEU A 219 -5.12 -13.44 1.33
CA LEU A 219 -3.89 -13.60 2.10
C LEU A 219 -3.20 -14.89 1.63
N GLU A 220 -2.13 -14.73 0.85
CA GLU A 220 -1.16 -15.79 0.66
C GLU A 220 -0.31 -15.89 1.93
N TRP A 221 0.00 -17.12 2.34
CA TRP A 221 0.76 -17.40 3.54
C TRP A 221 2.09 -18.03 3.18
N LEU A 222 3.16 -17.58 3.83
CA LEU A 222 4.42 -18.29 3.81
C LEU A 222 4.39 -19.42 4.83
N VAL A 223 4.70 -20.63 4.39
CA VAL A 223 4.74 -21.83 5.22
C VAL A 223 6.10 -22.47 5.12
N ARG A 224 6.75 -22.72 6.26
CA ARG A 224 7.94 -23.56 6.34
C ARG A 224 7.55 -24.90 6.90
N VAL A 225 7.73 -25.95 6.11
CA VAL A 225 7.45 -27.33 6.47
C VAL A 225 8.77 -28.05 6.65
N GLU A 226 8.89 -28.91 7.65
CA GLU A 226 10.07 -29.76 7.80
C GLU A 226 10.36 -30.57 6.52
N ARG A 227 11.64 -30.71 6.19
CA ARG A 227 12.07 -31.40 4.97
C ARG A 227 11.57 -32.85 4.89
N GLY A 228 11.25 -33.26 3.67
CA GLY A 228 10.96 -34.68 3.35
C GLY A 228 9.50 -35.08 3.46
N PHE A 229 8.59 -34.15 3.74
CA PHE A 229 7.17 -34.44 3.81
C PHE A 229 6.53 -34.64 2.41
N GLN A 230 5.65 -35.62 2.28
CA GLN A 230 4.82 -35.82 1.09
C GLN A 230 3.37 -35.41 1.38
N PHE A 231 2.86 -34.42 0.63
CA PHE A 231 1.49 -33.95 0.80
C PHE A 231 0.49 -34.84 0.06
N ALA A 232 -0.68 -35.05 0.68
CA ALA A 232 -1.84 -35.59 -0.02
C ALA A 232 -2.18 -34.72 -1.25
N PRO A 233 -2.68 -35.30 -2.36
CA PRO A 233 -2.95 -34.57 -3.60
C PRO A 233 -3.83 -33.33 -3.41
N GLU A 234 -4.82 -33.41 -2.52
CA GLU A 234 -5.76 -32.34 -2.22
C GLU A 234 -5.06 -31.15 -1.56
N LEU A 235 -4.19 -31.42 -0.58
CA LEU A 235 -3.39 -30.40 0.10
C LEU A 235 -2.32 -29.80 -0.83
N ARG A 236 -1.66 -30.66 -1.63
CA ARG A 236 -0.61 -30.25 -2.55
C ARG A 236 -1.06 -29.18 -3.56
N ARG A 237 -2.32 -29.20 -3.99
CA ARG A 237 -2.87 -28.22 -4.94
C ARG A 237 -2.93 -26.80 -4.38
N HIS A 238 -2.91 -26.66 -3.06
CA HIS A 238 -2.94 -25.37 -2.37
C HIS A 238 -1.56 -24.92 -1.90
N LEU A 239 -0.49 -25.65 -2.23
CA LEU A 239 0.88 -25.37 -1.81
C LEU A 239 1.79 -25.21 -3.02
N ARG A 240 2.36 -24.01 -3.19
CA ARG A 240 3.38 -23.72 -4.20
C ARG A 240 4.73 -23.65 -3.51
N ARG A 241 5.60 -24.66 -3.70
CA ARG A 241 6.96 -24.60 -3.14
C ARG A 241 7.73 -23.47 -3.81
N VAL A 242 8.35 -22.61 -3.01
CA VAL A 242 9.11 -21.45 -3.49
C VAL A 242 10.58 -21.49 -3.09
N ALA A 243 10.94 -22.21 -2.02
CA ALA A 243 12.34 -22.39 -1.65
C ALA A 243 12.57 -23.72 -0.94
N ARG A 244 13.85 -24.07 -0.83
CA ARG A 244 14.34 -25.15 0.02
C ARG A 244 15.45 -24.59 0.90
N GLU A 245 15.22 -24.62 2.19
CA GLU A 245 16.16 -24.24 3.24
C GLU A 245 16.83 -25.53 3.78
N PRO A 246 17.94 -25.42 4.56
CA PRO A 246 18.68 -26.60 5.03
C PRO A 246 17.79 -27.64 5.74
N ASP A 247 16.80 -27.16 6.49
CA ASP A 247 15.96 -27.94 7.40
C ASP A 247 14.44 -27.79 7.13
N ALA A 248 14.05 -26.94 6.15
CA ALA A 248 12.67 -26.77 5.73
C ALA A 248 12.48 -26.71 4.20
N ASP A 249 11.33 -27.17 3.70
CA ASP A 249 10.81 -26.79 2.40
C ASP A 249 9.81 -25.63 2.60
N VAL A 250 9.94 -24.56 1.80
CA VAL A 250 9.15 -23.33 1.94
C VAL A 250 8.08 -23.27 0.87
N TYR A 251 6.85 -23.01 1.27
CA TYR A 251 5.66 -22.97 0.42
C TYR A 251 4.93 -21.65 0.56
N ILE A 252 4.31 -21.22 -0.53
CA ILE A 252 3.19 -20.28 -0.49
C ILE A 252 1.91 -21.11 -0.44
N ALA A 253 1.06 -20.80 0.52
CA ALA A 253 -0.22 -21.46 0.71
C ALA A 253 -1.37 -20.45 0.58
N SER A 254 -2.47 -20.84 -0.06
CA SER A 254 -3.72 -20.11 0.12
C SER A 254 -4.23 -20.29 1.55
N GLU A 255 -5.19 -19.47 1.98
CA GLU A 255 -5.84 -19.66 3.28
C GLU A 255 -6.37 -21.09 3.45
N LEU A 256 -7.03 -21.65 2.42
CA LEU A 256 -7.46 -23.04 2.43
C LEU A 256 -6.28 -24.01 2.55
N GLY A 257 -5.16 -23.75 1.88
CA GLY A 257 -3.92 -24.54 2.03
C GLY A 257 -3.38 -24.54 3.44
N VAL A 258 -3.40 -23.41 4.14
CA VAL A 258 -3.02 -23.30 5.56
C VAL A 258 -3.96 -24.10 6.46
N HIS A 259 -5.26 -24.01 6.22
CA HIS A 259 -6.24 -24.81 6.96
C HIS A 259 -6.01 -26.30 6.75
N LEU A 260 -5.76 -26.74 5.51
CA LEU A 260 -5.45 -28.13 5.19
C LEU A 260 -4.05 -28.58 5.66
N LEU A 261 -3.10 -27.67 5.87
CA LEU A 261 -1.80 -27.95 6.47
C LEU A 261 -1.94 -28.20 7.97
N ARG A 262 -2.61 -27.28 8.67
CA ARG A 262 -3.03 -27.47 10.06
C ARG A 262 -3.81 -28.80 10.16
N ALA A 263 -4.66 -29.08 9.15
CA ALA A 263 -5.26 -30.36 8.72
C ALA A 263 -4.68 -31.67 9.20
N SER A 264 -3.37 -31.67 9.07
CA SER A 264 -2.62 -32.80 8.60
C SER A 264 -1.57 -33.15 9.62
N SER A 265 -0.95 -34.31 9.46
CA SER A 265 0.22 -34.68 10.24
C SER A 265 1.50 -33.98 9.77
N VAL A 266 1.41 -32.97 8.89
CA VAL A 266 2.56 -32.18 8.43
C VAL A 266 3.13 -31.38 9.60
N ASN A 267 4.43 -31.52 9.84
CA ASN A 267 5.14 -30.67 10.77
C ASN A 267 5.41 -29.29 10.14
N VAL A 268 4.54 -28.33 10.44
CA VAL A 268 4.70 -26.92 10.04
C VAL A 268 5.58 -26.23 11.08
N ARG A 269 6.78 -25.82 10.68
CA ARG A 269 7.74 -25.11 11.51
C ARG A 269 7.40 -23.64 11.67
N GLU A 270 6.92 -23.04 10.59
CA GLU A 270 6.53 -21.64 10.58
C GLU A 270 5.35 -21.43 9.65
N LEU A 271 4.46 -20.53 10.07
CA LEU A 271 3.31 -20.10 9.31
C LEU A 271 3.18 -18.58 9.51
N HIS A 272 3.41 -17.83 8.43
CA HIS A 272 3.45 -16.37 8.45
C HIS A 272 2.45 -15.78 7.45
N PRO A 273 1.62 -14.79 7.83
CA PRO A 273 0.72 -14.12 6.91
C PRO A 273 1.47 -13.19 5.95
N GLY A 274 1.09 -13.21 4.68
CA GLY A 274 1.80 -12.51 3.61
C GLY A 274 3.06 -13.24 3.17
N VAL A 275 3.57 -12.85 2.01
CA VAL A 275 4.66 -13.53 1.32
C VAL A 275 5.78 -12.51 1.07
N PRO A 276 7.04 -12.80 1.41
CA PRO A 276 8.17 -11.99 0.97
C PRO A 276 8.16 -11.80 -0.56
N TYR A 277 8.24 -10.56 -1.04
CA TYR A 277 8.13 -10.27 -2.47
C TYR A 277 9.17 -11.00 -3.33
N ARG A 278 10.33 -11.36 -2.75
CA ARG A 278 11.35 -12.19 -3.40
C ARG A 278 10.84 -13.53 -3.94
N PHE A 279 9.74 -14.06 -3.39
CA PHE A 279 9.12 -15.31 -3.85
C PHE A 279 8.03 -15.08 -4.91
N LEU A 280 7.60 -13.84 -5.09
CA LEU A 280 6.65 -13.45 -6.14
C LEU A 280 7.37 -13.04 -7.42
N GLU A 281 8.61 -12.54 -7.33
CA GLU A 281 9.46 -12.24 -8.48
C GLU A 281 10.33 -13.45 -8.85
N SER A 282 9.94 -14.17 -9.89
CA SER A 282 10.50 -15.49 -10.22
C SER A 282 11.98 -15.49 -10.60
N THR A 283 12.51 -14.36 -11.08
CA THR A 283 13.90 -14.25 -11.53
C THR A 283 14.85 -13.72 -10.44
N PHE A 284 14.32 -13.28 -9.29
CA PHE A 284 15.07 -12.51 -8.30
C PHE A 284 16.30 -13.24 -7.79
N GLU A 285 16.14 -14.48 -7.33
CA GLU A 285 17.24 -15.27 -6.74
C GLU A 285 18.36 -15.52 -7.74
N GLU A 286 18.02 -15.79 -9.00
CA GLU A 286 19.00 -15.99 -10.06
C GLU A 286 19.76 -14.69 -10.36
N ARG A 287 19.04 -13.56 -10.44
CA ARG A 287 19.63 -12.24 -10.67
C ARG A 287 20.54 -11.83 -9.51
N LEU A 288 20.13 -12.03 -8.27
CA LEU A 288 20.93 -11.77 -7.08
C LEU A 288 22.19 -12.64 -7.04
N ALA A 289 22.06 -13.94 -7.31
CA ALA A 289 23.20 -14.85 -7.37
C ALA A 289 24.20 -14.45 -8.47
N ARG A 290 23.70 -14.02 -9.64
CA ARG A 290 24.54 -13.49 -10.73
C ARG A 290 25.26 -12.21 -10.30
N ALA A 291 24.55 -11.25 -9.72
CA ALA A 291 25.13 -9.98 -9.26
C ALA A 291 26.17 -10.16 -8.13
N ARG A 292 26.00 -11.17 -7.26
CA ARG A 292 26.97 -11.51 -6.21
C ARG A 292 28.28 -12.08 -6.74
N LYS A 293 28.23 -12.81 -7.86
CA LYS A 293 29.40 -13.44 -8.49
C LYS A 293 30.10 -12.54 -9.50
N ALA A 294 29.38 -11.57 -10.08
CA ALA A 294 29.91 -10.66 -11.06
C ALA A 294 30.98 -9.72 -10.45
N PRO A 295 32.01 -9.33 -11.23
CA PRO A 295 32.85 -8.18 -10.88
C PRO A 295 31.99 -6.94 -10.59
N VAL A 296 32.42 -6.06 -9.69
CA VAL A 296 31.62 -4.89 -9.24
C VAL A 296 31.09 -4.07 -10.44
N ARG A 297 31.92 -3.81 -11.45
CA ARG A 297 31.54 -3.06 -12.68
C ARG A 297 30.42 -3.72 -13.48
N GLU A 298 30.20 -5.02 -13.33
CA GLU A 298 29.22 -5.82 -14.05
C GLU A 298 28.02 -6.21 -13.18
N ALA A 299 27.99 -5.79 -11.91
CA ALA A 299 26.96 -6.17 -10.95
C ALA A 299 25.61 -5.44 -11.11
N PHE A 300 25.46 -4.57 -12.12
CA PHE A 300 24.18 -3.99 -12.49
C PHE A 300 23.35 -5.03 -13.26
N VAL A 301 22.23 -5.47 -12.69
CA VAL A 301 21.31 -6.43 -13.31
C VAL A 301 19.94 -5.81 -13.55
N GLU A 302 19.34 -6.11 -14.69
CA GLU A 302 17.98 -5.66 -15.02
C GLU A 302 16.91 -6.25 -14.09
N GLY A 303 15.72 -5.65 -14.10
CA GLY A 303 14.58 -6.07 -13.29
C GLY A 303 14.55 -5.40 -11.92
N ILE A 304 13.41 -5.56 -11.23
CA ILE A 304 13.12 -4.94 -9.93
C ILE A 304 14.14 -5.40 -8.88
N LYS A 305 14.63 -4.47 -8.05
CA LYS A 305 15.72 -4.72 -7.11
C LYS A 305 15.27 -4.63 -5.66
N ASP A 306 15.81 -5.53 -4.84
CA ASP A 306 15.81 -5.39 -3.38
C ASP A 306 16.93 -4.44 -2.93
N PRO A 307 17.05 -4.11 -1.63
CA PRO A 307 18.10 -3.22 -1.15
C PRO A 307 19.52 -3.63 -1.54
N GLU A 308 19.84 -4.94 -1.53
CA GLU A 308 21.18 -5.39 -1.91
C GLU A 308 21.45 -5.18 -3.41
N LEU A 309 20.49 -5.52 -4.27
CA LEU A 309 20.64 -5.28 -5.71
C LEU A 309 20.69 -3.79 -6.05
N ILE A 310 19.98 -2.93 -5.31
CA ILE A 310 20.07 -1.46 -5.47
C ILE A 310 21.48 -0.96 -5.10
N GLU A 311 22.03 -1.40 -3.97
CA GLU A 311 23.40 -1.05 -3.58
C GLU A 311 24.43 -1.53 -4.62
N ARG A 312 24.30 -2.78 -5.08
CA ARG A 312 25.17 -3.34 -6.13
C ARG A 312 25.06 -2.56 -7.44
N ALA A 313 23.86 -2.15 -7.83
CA ALA A 313 23.64 -1.33 -9.01
C ALA A 313 24.36 0.03 -8.90
N MET A 314 24.23 0.72 -7.76
CA MET A 314 24.95 1.98 -7.52
C MET A 314 26.46 1.79 -7.55
N ARG A 315 27.00 0.75 -6.90
CA ARG A 315 28.43 0.43 -6.92
C ARG A 315 28.93 0.07 -8.32
N ALA A 316 28.12 -0.63 -9.11
CA ALA A 316 28.46 -0.94 -10.50
C ALA A 316 28.54 0.32 -11.36
N LEU A 317 27.56 1.21 -11.25
CA LEU A 317 27.57 2.50 -11.96
C LEU A 317 28.77 3.36 -11.54
N ALA A 318 29.03 3.46 -10.23
CA ALA A 318 30.17 4.21 -9.73
C ALA A 318 31.51 3.66 -10.23
N ALA A 319 31.66 2.33 -10.26
CA ALA A 319 32.87 1.69 -10.73
C ALA A 319 33.08 1.85 -12.25
N ARG A 320 32.02 2.06 -13.05
CA ARG A 320 32.09 2.27 -14.50
C ARG A 320 32.60 3.66 -14.89
N ALA A 321 32.31 4.68 -14.08
CA ALA A 321 32.70 6.07 -14.34
C ALA A 321 33.18 6.79 -13.06
N PRO A 322 34.26 6.30 -12.40
CA PRO A 322 34.69 6.80 -11.10
C PRO A 322 35.12 8.28 -11.10
N GLU A 323 35.49 8.83 -12.26
CA GLU A 323 35.83 10.24 -12.44
C GLU A 323 34.61 11.17 -12.50
N ARG A 324 33.41 10.60 -12.71
CA ARG A 324 32.13 11.33 -12.81
C ARG A 324 31.13 10.95 -11.74
N THR A 325 31.49 10.04 -10.83
CA THR A 325 30.55 9.50 -9.86
C THR A 325 31.13 9.38 -8.47
N ARG A 326 30.30 9.59 -7.45
CA ARG A 326 30.65 9.39 -6.04
C ARG A 326 29.45 8.85 -5.27
N ILE A 327 29.65 7.73 -4.57
CA ILE A 327 28.65 7.23 -3.61
C ILE A 327 28.80 8.03 -2.32
N ILE A 328 27.67 8.45 -1.75
CA ILE A 328 27.59 9.14 -0.46
C ILE A 328 26.65 8.37 0.47
N GLU A 329 27.04 8.23 1.74
CA GLU A 329 26.15 7.73 2.80
C GLU A 329 25.50 8.93 3.48
N LEU A 330 24.18 9.00 3.42
CA LEU A 330 23.38 10.13 3.91
C LEU A 330 23.07 10.01 5.41
N GLY A 331 23.08 8.78 5.91
CA GLY A 331 22.72 8.42 7.26
C GLY A 331 22.41 6.94 7.36
N ARG A 332 21.86 6.53 8.51
CA ARG A 332 21.50 5.15 8.82
C ARG A 332 20.08 5.10 9.37
N THR A 333 19.34 4.05 9.01
CA THR A 333 17.96 3.81 9.41
C THR A 333 17.83 3.28 10.84
N HIS A 334 16.60 3.05 11.32
CA HIS A 334 16.34 2.44 12.63
C HIS A 334 16.92 1.03 12.79
N GLU A 335 17.01 0.27 11.71
CA GLU A 335 17.63 -1.07 11.69
C GLU A 335 19.09 -1.04 11.18
N ASP A 336 19.78 0.10 11.30
CA ASP A 336 21.22 0.29 10.99
C ASP A 336 21.58 0.01 9.51
N ARG A 337 20.64 0.20 8.58
CA ARG A 337 20.94 0.11 7.14
C ARG A 337 21.42 1.46 6.62
N PRO A 338 22.44 1.48 5.74
CA PRO A 338 22.92 2.72 5.16
C PRO A 338 21.88 3.27 4.17
N LEU A 339 21.59 4.56 4.30
CA LEU A 339 20.88 5.32 3.28
C LEU A 339 21.91 5.89 2.31
N LEU A 340 21.88 5.42 1.06
CA LEU A 340 22.92 5.71 0.07
C LEU A 340 22.40 6.60 -1.05
N GLY A 341 23.27 7.49 -1.53
CA GLY A 341 23.07 8.26 -2.75
C GLY A 341 24.24 8.12 -3.72
N LEU A 342 23.99 8.41 -5.00
CA LEU A 342 25.00 8.47 -6.06
C LEU A 342 24.99 9.87 -6.68
N VAL A 343 26.10 10.58 -6.54
CA VAL A 343 26.34 11.86 -7.21
C VAL A 343 26.94 11.59 -8.59
N ILE A 344 26.45 12.31 -9.60
CA ILE A 344 26.87 12.17 -11.00
C ILE A 344 27.13 13.57 -11.59
N GLY A 345 28.27 13.75 -12.23
CA GLY A 345 28.62 15.00 -12.93
C GLY A 345 30.13 15.19 -13.03
N ASP A 346 30.54 16.27 -13.67
CA ASP A 346 31.94 16.71 -13.66
C ASP A 346 32.26 17.50 -12.39
N ALA A 347 33.55 17.57 -12.04
CA ALA A 347 34.07 18.34 -10.90
C ALA A 347 33.20 18.17 -9.62
N LEU A 348 33.15 16.95 -9.09
CA LEU A 348 32.24 16.55 -8.00
C LEU A 348 32.39 17.33 -6.69
N GLU A 349 33.46 18.11 -6.53
CA GLU A 349 33.72 18.96 -5.36
C GLU A 349 33.26 20.43 -5.58
N ASP A 350 32.78 20.80 -6.77
CA ASP A 350 32.35 22.16 -7.10
C ASP A 350 30.89 22.40 -6.68
N HIS A 351 30.68 22.75 -5.41
CA HIS A 351 29.37 23.08 -4.83
C HIS A 351 28.77 24.41 -5.34
N SER A 352 29.37 25.07 -6.34
CA SER A 352 28.80 26.25 -7.00
C SER A 352 27.91 25.90 -8.20
N ARG A 353 27.86 24.60 -8.57
CA ARG A 353 27.04 24.08 -9.66
C ARG A 353 25.62 23.82 -9.20
N PRO A 354 24.60 24.06 -10.05
CA PRO A 354 23.23 23.67 -9.75
C PRO A 354 23.13 22.15 -9.58
N ALA A 355 22.32 21.71 -8.61
CA ALA A 355 22.09 20.30 -8.36
C ALA A 355 20.63 19.89 -8.63
N VAL A 356 20.43 18.66 -9.10
CA VAL A 356 19.10 18.04 -9.31
C VAL A 356 19.01 16.75 -8.50
N LEU A 357 17.93 16.58 -7.74
CA LEU A 357 17.67 15.36 -6.95
C LEU A 357 16.65 14.45 -7.65
N LEU A 358 17.01 13.20 -7.89
CA LEU A 358 16.05 12.16 -8.27
C LEU A 358 16.00 11.11 -7.16
N CYS A 359 14.86 10.99 -6.49
CA CYS A 359 14.69 10.05 -5.38
C CYS A 359 13.46 9.17 -5.54
N ALA A 360 13.49 8.02 -4.88
CA ALA A 360 12.43 7.02 -4.94
C ALA A 360 12.43 6.12 -3.70
N GLY A 361 11.44 5.20 -3.64
CA GLY A 361 11.38 4.20 -2.59
C GLY A 361 11.15 4.77 -1.20
N THR A 362 10.50 5.93 -1.09
CA THR A 362 9.99 6.48 0.18
C THR A 362 8.93 5.55 0.77
N HIS A 363 7.95 5.16 -0.04
CA HIS A 363 7.18 3.94 0.20
C HIS A 363 7.83 2.79 -0.58
N ALA A 364 8.52 1.91 0.15
CA ALA A 364 9.29 0.83 -0.45
C ALA A 364 8.45 -0.31 -1.05
N ASN A 365 7.14 -0.39 -0.76
CA ASN A 365 6.22 -1.31 -1.44
C ASN A 365 5.86 -0.85 -2.86
N GLU A 366 6.21 0.38 -3.24
CA GLU A 366 6.12 0.90 -4.61
C GLU A 366 7.34 0.45 -5.44
N VAL A 367 7.53 -0.87 -5.53
CA VAL A 367 8.80 -1.51 -5.93
C VAL A 367 9.38 -1.13 -7.29
N VAL A 368 8.59 -0.54 -8.18
CA VAL A 368 9.09 -0.04 -9.47
C VAL A 368 9.90 1.24 -9.31
N THR A 369 9.60 2.05 -8.30
CA THR A 369 10.11 3.42 -8.21
C THR A 369 11.64 3.52 -8.10
N PRO A 370 12.38 2.62 -7.42
CA PRO A 370 13.84 2.67 -7.38
C PRO A 370 14.52 2.51 -8.74
N GLU A 371 13.84 1.90 -9.71
CA GLU A 371 14.39 1.68 -11.06
C GLU A 371 14.50 2.98 -11.87
N LEU A 372 13.66 4.00 -11.61
CA LEU A 372 13.69 5.26 -12.36
C LEU A 372 14.97 6.06 -12.12
N PRO A 373 15.36 6.38 -10.87
CA PRO A 373 16.59 7.12 -10.65
C PRO A 373 17.84 6.28 -10.98
N LEU A 374 17.80 4.95 -10.81
CA LEU A 374 18.89 4.06 -11.26
C LEU A 374 19.04 4.05 -12.78
N ASP A 375 17.93 4.05 -13.53
CA ASP A 375 17.96 4.17 -14.99
C ASP A 375 18.46 5.55 -15.42
N ALA A 376 18.03 6.63 -14.77
CA ALA A 376 18.55 7.97 -15.05
C ALA A 376 20.08 8.02 -14.88
N ALA A 377 20.60 7.43 -13.79
CA ALA A 377 22.03 7.32 -13.55
C ALA A 377 22.75 6.54 -14.67
N ARG A 378 22.25 5.35 -15.01
CA ARG A 378 22.80 4.51 -16.09
C ARG A 378 22.78 5.27 -17.42
N TRP A 379 21.64 5.83 -17.79
CA TRP A 379 21.42 6.52 -19.06
C TRP A 379 22.33 7.74 -19.21
N LEU A 380 22.51 8.55 -18.16
CA LEU A 380 23.44 9.68 -18.16
C LEU A 380 24.88 9.25 -18.45
N LEU A 381 25.34 8.16 -17.80
CA LEU A 381 26.70 7.66 -17.97
C LEU A 381 26.92 7.02 -19.35
N GLU A 382 25.96 6.25 -19.85
CA GLU A 382 26.03 5.61 -21.17
C GLU A 382 25.98 6.63 -22.31
N ASN A 383 25.28 7.75 -22.11
CA ASN A 383 25.13 8.82 -23.09
C ASN A 383 26.06 10.01 -22.84
N ALA A 384 27.08 9.90 -21.97
CA ALA A 384 27.93 11.02 -21.58
C ALA A 384 28.67 11.73 -22.74
N LYS A 385 28.77 11.09 -23.92
CA LYS A 385 29.35 11.65 -25.14
C LYS A 385 28.35 12.41 -26.02
N ASP A 386 27.05 12.24 -25.79
CA ASP A 386 26.03 13.04 -26.47
C ASP A 386 26.17 14.52 -26.05
N LYS A 387 26.00 15.46 -26.99
CA LYS A 387 26.26 16.88 -26.72
C LYS A 387 25.32 17.46 -25.66
N ARG A 388 24.05 17.04 -25.63
CA ARG A 388 23.07 17.51 -24.65
C ARG A 388 23.41 16.96 -23.27
N VAL A 389 23.75 15.67 -23.19
CA VAL A 389 24.12 15.02 -21.93
C VAL A 389 25.48 15.51 -21.41
N ALA A 390 26.46 15.74 -22.27
CA ALA A 390 27.75 16.31 -21.88
C ALA A 390 27.58 17.71 -21.29
N ARG A 391 26.71 18.56 -21.88
CA ARG A 391 26.36 19.88 -21.34
C ARG A 391 25.69 19.77 -19.97
N TRP A 392 24.82 18.78 -19.79
CA TRP A 392 24.21 18.51 -18.49
C TRP A 392 25.25 18.10 -17.45
N LEU A 393 26.10 17.11 -17.73
CA LEU A 393 27.12 16.62 -16.81
C LEU A 393 28.19 17.68 -16.48
N SER A 394 28.49 18.59 -17.42
CA SER A 394 29.43 19.68 -17.18
C SER A 394 28.85 20.82 -16.35
N THR A 395 27.51 20.92 -16.26
CA THR A 395 26.82 22.04 -15.61
C THR A 395 26.18 21.66 -14.29
N PHE A 396 25.56 20.47 -14.21
CA PHE A 396 24.83 20.02 -13.04
C PHE A 396 25.56 18.92 -12.29
N HIS A 397 25.29 18.85 -10.99
CA HIS A 397 25.38 17.60 -10.25
C HIS A 397 24.00 16.95 -10.17
N VAL A 398 23.88 15.72 -10.65
CA VAL A 398 22.66 14.91 -10.50
C VAL A 398 22.88 13.97 -9.33
N VAL A 399 22.08 14.14 -8.28
CA VAL A 399 22.12 13.31 -7.08
C VAL A 399 20.95 12.33 -7.11
N ILE A 400 21.28 11.06 -6.99
CA ILE A 400 20.34 9.94 -7.08
C ILE A 400 20.20 9.31 -5.70
N VAL A 401 18.99 9.22 -5.18
CA VAL A 401 18.66 8.48 -3.94
C VAL A 401 17.60 7.43 -4.27
N PRO A 402 17.98 6.24 -4.76
CA PRO A 402 17.02 5.29 -5.31
C PRO A 402 16.12 4.63 -4.27
N LEU A 403 16.51 4.68 -2.98
CA LEU A 403 15.76 4.06 -1.91
C LEU A 403 15.85 4.87 -0.62
N VAL A 404 14.85 5.71 -0.37
CA VAL A 404 14.74 6.52 0.86
C VAL A 404 14.39 5.67 2.09
N ASN A 405 13.68 4.54 1.91
CA ASN A 405 13.27 3.65 2.99
C ASN A 405 13.89 2.23 2.89
N PRO A 406 15.20 2.05 3.21
CA PRO A 406 15.86 0.75 3.18
C PRO A 406 15.21 -0.31 4.08
N ASP A 407 14.73 0.06 5.27
CA ASP A 407 14.14 -0.87 6.24
C ASP A 407 12.79 -1.38 5.78
N GLY A 408 11.92 -0.49 5.31
CA GLY A 408 10.65 -0.83 4.68
C GLY A 408 10.85 -1.77 3.49
N SER A 409 11.84 -1.49 2.64
CA SER A 409 12.15 -2.32 1.47
C SER A 409 12.62 -3.71 1.87
N HIS A 410 13.52 -3.81 2.85
CA HIS A 410 13.91 -5.10 3.39
C HIS A 410 12.71 -5.87 3.97
N GLY A 411 11.80 -5.17 4.65
CA GLY A 411 10.53 -5.72 5.13
C GLY A 411 9.67 -6.29 4.01
N TYR A 412 9.47 -5.52 2.95
CA TYR A 412 8.65 -5.95 1.81
C TYR A 412 9.25 -7.15 1.07
N TRP A 413 10.56 -7.08 0.78
CA TRP A 413 11.25 -8.10 -0.01
C TRP A 413 11.49 -9.41 0.73
N HIS A 414 11.84 -9.33 2.01
CA HIS A 414 12.40 -10.46 2.75
C HIS A 414 11.53 -10.94 3.92
N VAL A 415 10.53 -10.15 4.35
CA VAL A 415 9.66 -10.50 5.48
C VAL A 415 8.22 -10.74 5.04
N SER A 416 7.54 -9.74 4.44
CA SER A 416 6.16 -9.87 3.98
C SER A 416 5.76 -8.69 3.09
N THR A 417 4.94 -8.95 2.07
CA THR A 417 4.30 -7.93 1.23
C THR A 417 3.35 -7.00 1.98
N GLU A 418 2.99 -7.31 3.22
CA GLU A 418 2.24 -6.43 4.12
C GLU A 418 3.12 -5.35 4.78
N ARG A 419 4.37 -5.17 4.32
CA ARG A 419 5.31 -4.15 4.82
C ARG A 419 5.65 -3.16 3.71
N GLY A 420 6.54 -2.22 4.01
CA GLY A 420 7.19 -1.38 3.01
C GLY A 420 6.55 -0.04 2.78
N ARG A 421 5.33 0.23 3.23
CA ARG A 421 4.80 1.60 3.22
C ARG A 421 5.52 2.50 4.23
N THR A 422 5.69 2.00 5.45
CA THR A 422 6.32 2.70 6.57
C THR A 422 7.79 2.30 6.74
N ASN A 423 8.55 3.07 7.53
CA ASN A 423 9.98 2.83 7.76
C ASN A 423 10.30 1.78 8.83
N ARG A 424 9.28 1.11 9.39
CA ARG A 424 9.44 0.12 10.46
C ARG A 424 10.10 0.65 11.73
N ARG A 425 9.99 1.95 12.03
CA ARG A 425 10.24 2.48 13.38
C ARG A 425 9.50 1.61 14.40
N LYS A 426 10.20 1.06 15.38
CA LYS A 426 9.57 0.29 16.46
C LYS A 426 8.86 1.25 17.39
N ASP A 427 7.54 1.21 17.36
CA ASP A 427 6.68 1.88 18.32
C ASP A 427 6.13 0.83 19.30
N GLU A 428 6.29 1.05 20.60
CA GLU A 428 5.93 0.06 21.63
C GLU A 428 4.47 -0.37 21.51
N GLN A 429 3.54 0.55 21.25
CA GLN A 429 2.12 0.26 21.11
C GLN A 429 1.84 -0.60 19.87
N ALA A 430 2.46 -0.28 18.74
CA ALA A 430 2.29 -1.05 17.50
C ALA A 430 2.91 -2.45 17.61
N VAL A 431 4.05 -2.56 18.31
CA VAL A 431 4.75 -3.83 18.57
C VAL A 431 3.94 -4.71 19.52
N GLU A 432 3.41 -4.17 20.61
CA GLU A 432 2.56 -4.89 21.57
C GLU A 432 1.30 -5.44 20.92
N LEU A 433 0.70 -4.69 19.99
CA LEU A 433 -0.46 -5.11 19.22
C LEU A 433 -0.12 -6.07 18.07
N GLY A 434 1.16 -6.39 17.85
CA GLY A 434 1.59 -7.32 16.82
C GLY A 434 1.28 -6.84 15.39
N LEU A 435 1.19 -5.53 15.17
CA LEU A 435 0.91 -4.98 13.84
C LEU A 435 2.01 -5.40 12.86
N PHE A 436 1.63 -5.83 11.66
CA PHE A 436 2.58 -6.24 10.63
C PHE A 436 3.15 -5.04 9.87
N GLU A 437 2.26 -4.11 9.49
CA GLU A 437 2.60 -2.82 8.91
C GLU A 437 2.65 -1.78 10.03
N TYR A 438 3.86 -1.44 10.50
CA TYR A 438 4.07 -0.49 11.59
C TYR A 438 5.23 0.45 11.28
N GLY A 439 5.32 1.57 11.99
CA GLY A 439 6.35 2.58 11.83
C GLY A 439 5.79 3.87 11.24
N VAL A 440 6.68 4.73 10.76
CA VAL A 440 6.30 6.08 10.30
C VAL A 440 6.22 6.10 8.77
N ASP A 441 5.19 6.76 8.26
CA ASP A 441 5.09 7.15 6.86
C ASP A 441 6.02 8.36 6.64
N LEU A 442 7.15 8.11 5.97
CA LEU A 442 8.17 9.12 5.73
C LEU A 442 7.65 10.32 4.93
N ASN A 443 6.64 10.11 4.07
CA ASN A 443 6.02 11.18 3.28
C ASN A 443 4.85 11.87 4.01
N ARG A 444 4.84 11.76 5.34
CA ARG A 444 4.01 12.54 6.27
C ARG A 444 4.83 13.20 7.37
N ASN A 445 6.14 12.97 7.39
CA ASN A 445 7.02 13.33 8.49
C ASN A 445 7.82 14.62 8.23
N TYR A 446 7.78 15.21 7.04
CA TYR A 446 8.54 16.45 6.78
C TYR A 446 7.95 17.67 7.50
N PRO A 447 8.76 18.70 7.83
CA PRO A 447 8.30 19.81 8.68
C PRO A 447 7.21 20.73 8.13
N PHE A 448 7.11 20.92 6.80
CA PHE A 448 6.20 21.91 6.25
C PHE A 448 4.74 21.52 6.51
N GLN A 449 4.03 22.38 7.24
CA GLN A 449 2.63 22.17 7.65
C GLN A 449 2.41 20.84 8.41
N TRP A 450 3.44 20.27 9.03
CA TRP A 450 3.33 19.00 9.74
C TRP A 450 2.26 19.05 10.84
N GLY A 451 1.36 18.07 10.85
CA GLY A 451 0.26 18.01 11.81
C GLY A 451 -0.91 18.96 11.55
N SER A 452 -0.90 19.73 10.45
CA SER A 452 -2.02 20.65 10.11
C SER A 452 -3.28 19.94 9.60
N VAL A 453 -3.17 18.66 9.22
CA VAL A 453 -4.26 17.81 8.71
C VAL A 453 -4.36 16.56 9.56
N GLU A 454 -5.53 16.22 10.10
CA GLU A 454 -5.80 14.93 10.77
C GLU A 454 -6.95 14.21 10.06
N ASP A 455 -6.62 13.12 9.39
CA ASP A 455 -7.58 12.26 8.69
C ASP A 455 -7.04 10.83 8.51
N ARG A 456 -7.74 10.00 7.72
CA ARG A 456 -7.33 8.61 7.47
C ARG A 456 -6.00 8.47 6.71
N TYR A 457 -5.53 9.52 6.05
CA TYR A 457 -4.32 9.57 5.23
C TYR A 457 -3.20 10.41 5.85
N ASN A 458 -3.45 11.03 7.00
CA ASN A 458 -2.48 11.79 7.77
C ASN A 458 -2.87 11.67 9.25
N SER A 459 -2.26 10.72 9.97
CA SER A 459 -2.73 10.32 11.29
C SER A 459 -1.67 10.47 12.38
N ALA A 460 -2.10 10.86 13.58
CA ALA A 460 -1.26 10.81 14.79
C ALA A 460 -1.28 9.43 15.49
N ASP A 461 -2.08 8.48 15.03
CA ASP A 461 -2.17 7.13 15.60
C ASP A 461 -1.04 6.24 15.07
N ALA A 462 -0.17 5.75 15.96
CA ALA A 462 0.95 4.87 15.63
C ALA A 462 0.53 3.51 15.02
N ARG A 463 -0.76 3.17 15.12
CA ARG A 463 -1.35 1.97 14.50
C ARG A 463 -1.75 2.18 13.05
N SER A 464 -1.72 3.43 12.57
CA SER A 464 -2.10 3.76 11.20
C SER A 464 -0.94 3.54 10.23
N PRO A 465 -1.17 2.96 9.04
CA PRO A 465 -0.18 2.93 7.97
C PRO A 465 0.15 4.34 7.42
N PHE A 466 -0.58 5.37 7.87
CA PHE A 466 -0.36 6.79 7.56
C PHE A 466 0.11 7.57 8.80
N TYR A 467 0.72 6.89 9.77
CA TYR A 467 1.25 7.53 10.97
C TYR A 467 2.36 8.53 10.59
N ARG A 468 2.14 9.80 10.91
CA ARG A 468 3.03 10.92 10.57
C ARG A 468 4.32 11.00 11.39
N GLY A 469 4.46 10.14 12.39
CA GLY A 469 5.55 10.14 13.36
C GLY A 469 5.24 10.95 14.63
N PRO A 470 6.12 10.87 15.65
CA PRO A 470 5.95 11.59 16.92
C PRO A 470 6.21 13.09 16.84
N ALA A 471 6.99 13.56 15.85
CA ALA A 471 7.28 14.97 15.60
C ALA A 471 7.69 15.16 14.13
N ALA A 472 7.60 16.40 13.65
CA ALA A 472 8.18 16.80 12.38
C ALA A 472 9.69 16.43 12.30
N GLY A 473 10.08 15.71 11.26
CA GLY A 473 11.43 15.23 11.04
C GLY A 473 11.91 14.25 12.10
N SER A 474 11.03 13.50 12.76
CA SER A 474 11.46 12.53 13.78
C SER A 474 12.29 11.38 13.21
N GLU A 475 12.14 11.07 11.93
CA GLU A 475 12.74 9.87 11.34
C GLU A 475 14.15 10.12 10.79
N PRO A 476 15.10 9.18 11.00
CA PRO A 476 16.48 9.35 10.55
C PRO A 476 16.57 9.45 9.01
N GLU A 477 15.69 8.78 8.28
CA GLU A 477 15.62 8.88 6.81
C GLU A 477 15.22 10.29 6.37
N VAL A 478 14.21 10.89 7.00
CA VAL A 478 13.78 12.28 6.72
C VAL A 478 14.87 13.27 7.09
N GLN A 479 15.52 13.09 8.25
CA GLN A 479 16.64 13.93 8.67
C GLN A 479 17.81 13.87 7.69
N ALA A 480 18.11 12.69 7.14
CA ALA A 480 19.15 12.53 6.13
C ALA A 480 18.80 13.25 4.82
N MET A 481 17.55 13.15 4.35
CA MET A 481 17.09 13.87 3.15
C MET A 481 17.07 15.39 3.37
N MET A 482 16.68 15.87 4.55
CA MET A 482 16.73 17.30 4.89
C MET A 482 18.17 17.83 4.87
N LYS A 483 19.11 17.10 5.50
CA LYS A 483 20.55 17.44 5.46
C LYS A 483 21.10 17.44 4.04
N LEU A 484 20.66 16.49 3.21
CA LEU A 484 21.04 16.45 1.80
C LEU A 484 20.54 17.72 1.07
N GLY A 485 19.29 18.13 1.30
CA GLY A 485 18.75 19.37 0.75
C GLY A 485 19.54 20.62 1.17
N GLU A 486 19.91 20.70 2.44
CA GLU A 486 20.75 21.79 2.97
C GLU A 486 22.14 21.83 2.31
N ALA A 487 22.75 20.66 2.11
CA ALA A 487 24.10 20.52 1.57
C ALA A 487 24.20 20.73 0.06
N TRP A 488 23.13 20.46 -0.70
CA TRP A 488 23.16 20.52 -2.17
C TRP A 488 22.33 21.65 -2.77
N ARG A 489 21.36 22.21 -2.02
CA ARG A 489 20.49 23.31 -2.47
C ARG A 489 19.92 23.06 -3.87
N PHE A 490 19.26 21.91 -4.03
CA PHE A 490 18.76 21.45 -5.33
C PHE A 490 17.89 22.50 -6.02
N VAL A 491 18.14 22.75 -7.30
CA VAL A 491 17.29 23.64 -8.10
C VAL A 491 16.00 22.94 -8.52
N ALA A 492 16.05 21.61 -8.68
CA ALA A 492 14.88 20.80 -8.99
C ALA A 492 14.97 19.40 -8.36
N MET A 493 13.81 18.79 -8.13
CA MET A 493 13.68 17.45 -7.57
C MET A 493 12.56 16.68 -8.25
N VAL A 494 12.75 15.37 -8.44
CA VAL A 494 11.68 14.43 -8.77
C VAL A 494 11.65 13.32 -7.71
N SER A 495 10.54 13.25 -6.98
CA SER A 495 10.21 12.15 -6.06
C SER A 495 9.29 11.16 -6.76
N TYR A 496 9.78 9.95 -7.00
CA TYR A 496 9.00 8.92 -7.70
C TYR A 496 8.18 8.08 -6.72
N HIS A 497 6.88 8.04 -7.01
CA HIS A 497 5.87 7.24 -6.32
C HIS A 497 5.07 6.38 -7.29
N ALA A 498 4.25 5.46 -6.77
CA ALA A 498 3.35 4.63 -7.56
C ALA A 498 2.00 4.39 -6.88
N ALA A 499 1.02 5.25 -7.17
CA ALA A 499 -0.38 5.12 -6.77
C ALA A 499 -1.33 5.47 -7.92
N ALA A 500 -0.96 6.41 -8.80
CA ALA A 500 -1.86 7.04 -9.78
C ALA A 500 -1.19 7.26 -11.14
N SER A 501 -1.62 8.24 -11.94
CA SER A 501 -0.95 8.58 -13.21
C SER A 501 -0.87 10.09 -13.30
N ARG A 502 -0.14 10.68 -12.36
CA ARG A 502 -0.18 12.11 -12.05
C ARG A 502 1.20 12.68 -11.82
N LEU A 503 1.35 13.96 -12.14
CA LEU A 503 2.46 14.79 -11.70
C LEU A 503 1.89 15.73 -10.63
N LEU A 504 2.29 15.54 -9.38
CA LEU A 504 1.90 16.43 -8.31
C LEU A 504 2.82 17.64 -8.34
N VAL A 505 2.23 18.84 -8.26
CA VAL A 505 2.92 20.13 -8.27
C VAL A 505 2.72 20.77 -6.89
N PRO A 506 3.79 21.22 -6.20
CA PRO A 506 3.67 21.77 -4.86
C PRO A 506 2.95 23.14 -4.93
N TYR A 507 2.21 23.57 -3.91
CA TYR A 507 2.01 22.87 -2.62
C TYR A 507 0.84 21.90 -2.62
N THR A 508 1.05 20.68 -2.11
CA THR A 508 0.05 19.63 -2.07
C THR A 508 -0.92 19.76 -0.88
N VAL A 509 -0.46 20.31 0.25
CA VAL A 509 -1.29 20.52 1.45
C VAL A 509 -2.40 21.56 1.23
N GLU A 510 -3.56 21.32 1.83
CA GLU A 510 -4.68 22.28 1.80
C GLU A 510 -4.36 23.52 2.63
N GLY A 511 -4.83 24.69 2.21
CA GLY A 511 -4.57 25.98 2.87
C GLY A 511 -3.27 26.67 2.45
N ALA A 512 -2.25 25.94 1.98
CA ALA A 512 -1.05 26.56 1.41
C ALA A 512 -1.39 27.35 0.12
N ARG A 513 -0.79 28.53 -0.04
CA ARG A 513 -1.04 29.38 -1.21
C ARG A 513 0.07 29.21 -2.24
N GLU A 514 -0.31 29.22 -3.51
CA GLU A 514 0.65 29.10 -4.62
C GLU A 514 1.43 30.41 -4.80
N PRO A 515 2.76 30.36 -4.99
CA PRO A 515 3.56 31.49 -5.42
C PRO A 515 3.06 32.14 -6.73
N LYS A 516 3.19 33.47 -6.83
CA LYS A 516 2.71 34.20 -8.01
C LYS A 516 3.81 35.12 -8.57
N PRO A 517 4.18 34.95 -9.86
CA PRO A 517 3.82 33.84 -10.76
C PRO A 517 4.52 32.53 -10.36
N SER A 518 3.91 31.38 -10.66
CA SER A 518 4.45 30.06 -10.28
C SER A 518 5.36 29.48 -11.36
N ALA A 519 6.65 29.32 -11.04
CA ALA A 519 7.58 28.60 -11.88
C ALA A 519 7.26 27.08 -11.92
N ALA A 520 6.80 26.51 -10.81
CA ALA A 520 6.44 25.10 -10.73
C ALA A 520 5.32 24.73 -11.71
N TRP A 521 4.25 25.55 -11.76
CA TRP A 521 3.17 25.34 -12.73
C TRP A 521 3.54 25.72 -14.16
N ALA A 522 4.48 26.66 -14.37
CA ALA A 522 4.95 27.01 -15.70
C ALA A 522 5.76 25.88 -16.38
N VAL A 523 6.47 25.06 -15.60
CA VAL A 523 7.29 23.96 -16.14
C VAL A 523 6.51 22.64 -16.28
N ALA A 524 5.49 22.41 -15.45
CA ALA A 524 4.74 21.16 -15.40
C ALA A 524 4.16 20.68 -16.76
N PRO A 525 3.57 21.54 -17.62
CA PRO A 525 3.07 21.09 -18.93
C PRO A 525 4.15 20.47 -19.82
N GLY A 526 5.35 21.06 -19.84
CA GLY A 526 6.48 20.53 -20.61
C GLY A 526 6.92 19.16 -20.12
N MET A 527 6.85 18.91 -18.82
CA MET A 527 7.14 17.58 -18.25
C MET A 527 6.11 16.53 -18.67
N ILE A 528 4.83 16.89 -18.72
CA ILE A 528 3.75 15.99 -19.18
C ILE A 528 3.88 15.68 -20.66
N ASP A 529 4.21 16.68 -21.49
CA ASP A 529 4.35 16.49 -22.94
C ASP A 529 5.61 15.70 -23.33
N ALA A 530 6.63 15.68 -22.46
CA ALA A 530 7.88 14.96 -22.69
C ALA A 530 7.81 13.46 -22.41
N VAL A 531 6.72 12.97 -21.79
CA VAL A 531 6.54 11.54 -21.50
C VAL A 531 5.52 10.91 -22.42
N ALA A 532 5.77 9.65 -22.80
CA ALA A 532 4.88 8.92 -23.69
C ALA A 532 3.51 8.68 -23.02
N PRO A 533 2.41 8.67 -23.80
CA PRO A 533 1.12 8.22 -23.29
C PRO A 533 1.21 6.80 -22.71
N LEU A 534 0.48 6.58 -21.62
CA LEU A 534 0.26 5.29 -21.01
C LEU A 534 -0.54 4.37 -21.95
N GLN A 535 -0.57 3.07 -21.62
CA GLN A 535 -1.38 2.08 -22.34
C GLN A 535 -2.83 2.58 -22.54
N GLY A 536 -3.34 2.43 -23.76
CA GLY A 536 -4.68 2.92 -24.14
C GLY A 536 -4.74 4.43 -24.42
N GLY A 537 -3.61 5.12 -24.54
CA GLY A 537 -3.54 6.54 -24.94
C GLY A 537 -3.77 7.54 -23.81
N LYS A 538 -3.92 7.07 -22.56
CA LYS A 538 -4.06 7.95 -21.39
C LYS A 538 -2.78 8.74 -21.17
N ARG A 539 -2.89 10.00 -20.78
CA ARG A 539 -1.72 10.84 -20.44
C ARG A 539 -1.64 11.05 -18.92
N TYR A 540 -0.45 11.40 -18.46
CA TYR A 540 -0.28 11.98 -17.14
C TYR A 540 -0.98 13.34 -17.08
N GLU A 541 -1.42 13.73 -15.90
CA GLU A 541 -2.00 15.05 -15.65
C GLU A 541 -1.24 15.72 -14.51
N ALA A 542 -0.91 16.99 -14.69
CA ALA A 542 -0.39 17.84 -13.62
C ALA A 542 -1.54 18.25 -12.71
N VAL A 543 -1.43 17.94 -11.42
CA VAL A 543 -2.45 18.23 -10.40
C VAL A 543 -1.78 18.75 -9.14
N ARG A 544 -2.53 19.47 -8.32
CA ARG A 544 -2.02 19.92 -7.02
C ARG A 544 -1.87 18.75 -6.04
N HIS A 545 -2.86 17.87 -5.98
CA HIS A 545 -2.84 16.68 -5.14
C HIS A 545 -3.88 15.67 -5.61
N LEU A 546 -3.76 14.42 -5.15
CA LEU A 546 -4.83 13.42 -5.25
C LEU A 546 -5.89 13.60 -4.14
N TYR A 547 -5.40 13.97 -2.97
CA TYR A 547 -6.11 14.34 -1.75
C TYR A 547 -5.15 15.19 -0.89
N PRO A 548 -5.63 16.06 0.00
CA PRO A 548 -4.77 16.88 0.84
C PRO A 548 -3.79 16.05 1.67
N VAL A 549 -2.51 16.41 1.63
CA VAL A 549 -1.45 15.76 2.42
C VAL A 549 -0.49 16.82 2.94
N ALA A 550 -0.09 16.68 4.20
CA ALA A 550 0.84 17.55 4.89
C ALA A 550 2.09 16.76 5.29
N GLY A 551 3.21 17.46 5.46
CA GLY A 551 4.49 16.85 5.81
C GLY A 551 5.09 15.98 4.71
N THR A 552 4.92 16.38 3.45
CA THR A 552 5.52 15.71 2.30
C THR A 552 6.92 16.25 1.99
N ASP A 553 7.75 15.41 1.34
CA ASP A 553 9.07 15.82 0.88
C ASP A 553 8.99 16.99 -0.11
N GLN A 554 8.16 16.84 -1.14
CA GLN A 554 7.94 17.80 -2.20
C GLN A 554 7.60 19.21 -1.67
N ASP A 555 6.64 19.30 -0.74
CA ASP A 555 6.23 20.60 -0.22
C ASP A 555 7.33 21.23 0.65
N TRP A 556 8.04 20.42 1.44
CA TRP A 556 9.14 20.91 2.27
C TRP A 556 10.32 21.42 1.46
N PHE A 557 10.75 20.70 0.41
CA PHE A 557 11.84 21.16 -0.46
C PHE A 557 11.48 22.46 -1.21
N TYR A 558 10.23 22.59 -1.68
CA TYR A 558 9.76 23.82 -2.32
C TYR A 558 9.71 24.99 -1.32
N TRP A 559 9.17 24.76 -0.12
CA TRP A 559 9.06 25.79 0.93
C TRP A 559 10.41 26.25 1.48
N ASN A 560 11.33 25.32 1.73
CA ASN A 560 12.58 25.62 2.43
C ASN A 560 13.67 26.16 1.47
N PHE A 561 13.66 25.75 0.20
CA PHE A 561 14.74 26.05 -0.73
C PHE A 561 14.30 26.70 -2.04
N GLY A 562 13.01 26.72 -2.36
CA GLY A 562 12.52 27.12 -3.68
C GLY A 562 12.83 26.09 -4.77
N THR A 563 13.24 24.87 -4.38
CA THR A 563 13.46 23.75 -5.28
C THR A 563 12.18 23.45 -6.03
N LEU A 564 12.21 23.39 -7.37
CA LEU A 564 11.09 22.85 -8.13
C LEU A 564 10.97 21.34 -7.89
N ALA A 565 10.31 20.97 -6.80
CA ALA A 565 10.17 19.60 -6.33
C ALA A 565 8.85 19.03 -6.83
N TYR A 566 8.91 18.07 -7.75
CA TYR A 566 7.76 17.37 -8.29
C TYR A 566 7.64 15.96 -7.71
N LEU A 567 6.42 15.48 -7.50
CA LEU A 567 6.16 14.08 -7.17
C LEU A 567 5.47 13.42 -8.36
N VAL A 568 6.08 12.36 -8.89
CA VAL A 568 5.56 11.60 -10.04
C VAL A 568 4.88 10.34 -9.52
N GLU A 569 3.58 10.25 -9.73
CA GLU A 569 2.79 9.04 -9.45
C GLU A 569 2.70 8.17 -10.70
N LEU A 570 3.51 7.11 -10.75
CA LEU A 570 3.38 6.05 -11.75
C LEU A 570 2.11 5.23 -11.51
N PRO A 571 1.51 4.62 -12.57
CA PRO A 571 0.40 3.71 -12.39
C PRO A 571 0.76 2.68 -11.33
N PHE A 572 -0.07 2.55 -10.29
CA PHE A 572 0.11 1.45 -9.35
C PHE A 572 -0.13 0.18 -10.17
N VAL A 573 0.91 -0.48 -10.65
CA VAL A 573 0.86 -1.74 -11.39
C VAL A 573 2.18 -2.47 -11.14
N SER A 574 2.11 -3.72 -10.69
CA SER A 574 3.31 -4.55 -10.61
C SER A 574 3.73 -4.97 -12.03
N PRO A 575 5.02 -4.91 -12.38
CA PRO A 575 5.51 -5.38 -13.66
C PRO A 575 5.19 -6.85 -13.89
N GLY A 576 4.97 -7.22 -15.14
CA GLY A 576 4.69 -8.60 -15.54
C GLY A 576 4.64 -8.74 -17.07
N PRO A 577 4.33 -9.93 -17.62
CA PRO A 577 4.38 -10.16 -19.07
C PRO A 577 3.52 -9.20 -19.90
N ARG A 578 2.41 -8.71 -19.33
CA ARG A 578 1.50 -7.74 -19.99
C ARG A 578 1.88 -6.27 -19.73
N ARG A 579 2.78 -6.02 -18.79
CA ARG A 579 3.22 -4.69 -18.32
C ARG A 579 4.73 -4.74 -18.06
N PRO A 580 5.54 -4.72 -19.13
CA PRO A 580 7.00 -4.80 -18.99
C PRO A 580 7.54 -3.59 -18.23
N LEU A 581 8.57 -3.82 -17.42
CA LEU A 581 9.23 -2.80 -16.60
C LEU A 581 9.87 -1.70 -17.47
N GLU A 582 10.58 -2.11 -18.52
CA GLU A 582 11.41 -1.21 -19.34
C GLU A 582 10.61 -0.03 -19.92
N PRO A 583 9.47 -0.19 -20.61
CA PRO A 583 8.68 0.95 -21.08
C PRO A 583 8.17 1.88 -19.97
N MET A 584 7.93 1.37 -18.76
CA MET A 584 7.53 2.21 -17.62
C MET A 584 8.70 3.09 -17.16
N VAL A 585 9.91 2.51 -17.15
CA VAL A 585 11.13 3.20 -16.72
C VAL A 585 11.59 4.21 -17.77
N GLU A 586 11.74 3.77 -19.02
CA GLU A 586 12.22 4.62 -20.11
C GLU A 586 11.23 5.75 -20.42
N GLY A 587 9.93 5.45 -20.37
CA GLY A 587 8.87 6.44 -20.60
C GLY A 587 8.83 7.56 -19.57
N ALA A 588 9.43 7.36 -18.39
CA ALA A 588 9.48 8.36 -17.32
C ALA A 588 10.70 9.29 -17.41
N ARG A 589 11.65 9.06 -18.35
CA ARG A 589 12.87 9.90 -18.49
C ARG A 589 12.56 11.37 -18.76
N GLY A 590 11.48 11.63 -19.52
CA GLY A 590 11.06 12.99 -19.87
C GLY A 590 10.83 13.90 -18.66
N PHE A 591 10.36 13.35 -17.54
CA PHE A 591 10.10 14.13 -16.32
C PHE A 591 11.35 14.86 -15.82
N TRP A 592 12.49 14.17 -15.69
CA TRP A 592 13.71 14.79 -15.18
C TRP A 592 14.49 15.54 -16.26
N GLN A 593 14.45 15.07 -17.50
CA GLN A 593 15.19 15.70 -18.61
C GLN A 593 14.71 17.12 -18.90
N VAL A 594 13.38 17.34 -18.84
CA VAL A 594 12.79 18.66 -19.04
C VAL A 594 13.28 19.67 -18.02
N LEU A 595 13.50 19.27 -16.76
CA LEU A 595 13.99 20.17 -15.72
C LEU A 595 15.38 20.72 -16.10
N MET A 596 16.28 19.82 -16.52
CA MET A 596 17.65 20.20 -16.90
C MET A 596 17.65 21.15 -18.11
N ASP A 597 16.92 20.82 -19.18
CA ASP A 597 16.82 21.70 -20.35
C ASP A 597 16.15 23.03 -20.01
N ARG A 598 15.07 23.00 -19.22
CA ARG A 598 14.30 24.20 -18.88
C ARG A 598 15.09 25.17 -18.00
N PHE A 599 16.01 24.68 -17.18
CA PHE A 599 16.92 25.55 -16.43
C PHE A 599 17.98 26.18 -17.33
N LEU A 600 18.52 25.42 -18.29
CA LEU A 600 19.61 25.89 -19.15
C LEU A 600 19.14 26.81 -20.28
N ASP A 601 17.99 26.51 -20.87
CA ASP A 601 17.50 27.14 -22.11
C ASP A 601 16.27 28.03 -21.88
N GLY A 602 15.61 27.88 -20.73
CA GLY A 602 14.51 28.77 -20.32
C GLY A 602 14.93 29.85 -19.33
N PRO A 603 14.01 30.74 -18.95
CA PRO A 603 14.22 31.74 -17.91
C PRO A 603 14.66 31.10 -16.58
N ALA A 604 15.88 31.38 -16.16
CA ALA A 604 16.47 30.93 -14.90
C ALA A 604 17.62 31.86 -14.48
N LEU A 605 17.95 31.86 -13.20
CA LEU A 605 19.02 32.67 -12.62
C LEU A 605 20.00 31.82 -11.82
N THR A 606 21.27 32.21 -11.91
CA THR A 606 22.31 31.87 -10.94
C THR A 606 22.85 33.17 -10.35
N VAL A 607 22.70 33.34 -9.05
CA VAL A 607 23.06 34.57 -8.33
C VAL A 607 24.25 34.27 -7.43
N ARG A 608 25.33 35.05 -7.54
CA ARG A 608 26.45 35.03 -6.60
C ARG A 608 26.31 36.22 -5.65
N VAL A 609 26.24 35.94 -4.35
CA VAL A 609 26.11 36.98 -3.32
C VAL A 609 27.48 37.55 -2.92
N PRO A 610 27.55 38.79 -2.38
CA PRO A 610 28.82 39.36 -1.93
C PRO A 610 29.49 38.49 -0.85
N GLU A 611 30.80 38.34 -0.94
CA GLU A 611 31.58 37.56 0.05
C GLU A 611 31.48 38.14 1.46
N SER A 612 31.55 39.47 1.57
CA SER A 612 31.35 40.22 2.81
C SER A 612 30.02 39.93 3.51
N PHE A 613 28.96 39.57 2.76
CA PHE A 613 27.66 39.21 3.34
C PHE A 613 27.70 37.78 3.90
N ARG A 614 28.46 36.88 3.27
CA ARG A 614 28.61 35.48 3.69
C ARG A 614 29.46 35.33 4.94
N GLU A 615 30.46 36.20 5.12
CA GLU A 615 31.28 36.26 6.33
C GLU A 615 30.44 36.54 7.59
N GLU A 616 29.28 37.19 7.44
CA GLU A 616 28.33 37.41 8.54
C GLU A 616 27.43 36.21 8.83
N GLY A 617 27.27 35.29 7.87
CA GLY A 617 26.37 34.14 7.96
C GLY A 617 25.45 33.98 6.74
N PRO A 618 24.31 33.28 6.89
CA PRO A 618 23.40 32.96 5.78
C PRO A 618 22.84 34.21 5.10
N VAL A 619 23.02 34.30 3.77
CA VAL A 619 22.55 35.43 2.97
C VAL A 619 21.20 35.09 2.34
N THR A 620 20.17 35.86 2.68
CA THR A 620 18.83 35.70 2.09
C THR A 620 18.80 36.26 0.67
N VAL A 621 18.20 35.54 -0.28
CA VAL A 621 18.04 35.98 -1.67
C VAL A 621 16.56 35.98 -2.05
N ALA A 622 16.09 37.06 -2.66
CA ALA A 622 14.72 37.22 -3.12
C ALA A 622 14.69 37.73 -4.58
N VAL A 623 13.69 37.28 -5.32
CA VAL A 623 13.30 37.82 -6.64
C VAL A 623 12.01 38.57 -6.43
N GLU A 624 12.04 39.90 -6.48
CA GLU A 624 10.96 40.77 -5.99
C GLU A 624 9.65 40.60 -6.78
N GLU A 625 9.71 40.18 -8.03
CA GLU A 625 8.55 39.95 -8.90
C GLU A 625 7.86 38.61 -8.64
N VAL A 626 8.40 37.75 -7.77
CA VAL A 626 7.76 36.50 -7.34
C VAL A 626 7.33 36.63 -5.89
N THR A 627 6.01 36.58 -5.65
CA THR A 627 5.44 36.60 -4.30
C THR A 627 5.35 35.19 -3.74
N TRP A 628 5.94 34.99 -2.56
CA TRP A 628 5.95 33.73 -1.81
C TRP A 628 5.06 33.87 -0.55
N PRO A 629 3.89 33.22 -0.49
CA PRO A 629 2.83 33.55 0.46
C PRO A 629 2.80 32.71 1.75
N ASN A 630 3.72 31.75 1.92
CA ASN A 630 3.76 30.80 3.04
C ASN A 630 5.00 31.01 3.92
N GLU A 631 5.47 32.27 4.02
CA GLU A 631 6.63 32.68 4.82
C GLU A 631 7.95 32.03 4.35
N GLU A 632 8.04 31.70 3.06
CA GLU A 632 9.25 31.14 2.48
C GLU A 632 10.42 32.14 2.58
N ARG A 633 11.60 31.63 2.93
CA ARG A 633 12.83 32.43 3.02
C ARG A 633 14.02 31.65 2.49
N PHE A 634 14.48 32.03 1.31
CA PHE A 634 15.58 31.33 0.65
C PHE A 634 16.93 31.98 0.94
N THR A 635 17.94 31.14 1.04
CA THR A 635 19.32 31.56 1.27
C THR A 635 20.23 31.03 0.16
N ALA A 636 21.29 31.79 -0.14
CA ALA A 636 22.35 31.29 -0.99
C ALA A 636 23.05 30.10 -0.31
N HIS A 637 23.63 29.22 -1.13
CA HIS A 637 24.37 28.06 -0.64
C HIS A 637 25.47 28.52 0.34
N PRO A 638 25.56 27.93 1.54
CA PRO A 638 26.41 28.44 2.61
C PRO A 638 27.90 28.45 2.22
N GLU A 639 28.38 27.39 1.56
CA GLU A 639 29.78 27.27 1.14
C GLU A 639 30.12 28.08 -0.12
N SER A 640 29.35 27.92 -1.21
CA SER A 640 29.67 28.53 -2.50
C SER A 640 29.15 29.96 -2.67
N GLY A 641 28.20 30.40 -1.85
CA GLY A 641 27.58 31.72 -1.98
C GLY A 641 26.65 31.86 -3.19
N VAL A 642 26.24 30.74 -3.79
CA VAL A 642 25.45 30.73 -5.01
C VAL A 642 23.99 30.40 -4.72
N PHE A 643 23.07 31.09 -5.38
CA PHE A 643 21.64 30.81 -5.35
C PHE A 643 21.14 30.55 -6.77
N HIS A 644 20.55 29.39 -7.01
CA HIS A 644 19.99 29.01 -8.31
C HIS A 644 18.47 29.03 -8.24
N THR A 645 17.78 29.54 -9.26
CA THR A 645 16.32 29.52 -9.28
C THR A 645 15.76 29.51 -10.69
N TYR A 646 14.63 28.84 -10.88
CA TYR A 646 13.84 28.94 -12.10
C TYR A 646 12.98 30.21 -12.06
N LEU A 647 12.77 30.81 -13.22
CA LEU A 647 11.84 31.92 -13.36
C LEU A 647 10.59 31.49 -14.14
N PRO A 648 9.40 32.01 -13.77
CA PRO A 648 8.13 31.59 -14.37
C PRO A 648 8.04 31.96 -15.85
N ALA A 649 8.62 33.09 -16.26
CA ALA A 649 8.63 33.56 -17.63
C ALA A 649 9.85 34.44 -17.93
N ALA A 650 10.08 34.75 -19.21
CA ALA A 650 11.02 35.80 -19.58
C ALA A 650 10.49 37.15 -19.08
N GLY A 651 11.39 38.03 -18.65
CA GLY A 651 11.01 39.31 -18.06
C GLY A 651 12.18 40.02 -17.40
N ARG A 652 11.89 41.21 -16.86
CA ARG A 652 12.82 41.97 -16.03
C ARG A 652 12.59 41.63 -14.57
N TYR A 653 13.65 41.26 -13.87
CA TYR A 653 13.60 40.82 -12.49
C TYR A 653 14.56 41.63 -11.62
N THR A 654 14.17 41.89 -10.36
CA THR A 654 15.00 42.54 -9.35
C THR A 654 15.42 41.51 -8.34
N VAL A 655 16.71 41.22 -8.30
CA VAL A 655 17.30 40.28 -7.35
C VAL A 655 17.86 41.05 -6.18
N LYS A 656 17.41 40.70 -4.97
CA LYS A 656 17.85 41.31 -3.71
C LYS A 656 18.52 40.28 -2.82
N ALA A 657 19.75 40.58 -2.36
CA ALA A 657 20.43 39.84 -1.32
C ALA A 657 20.46 40.63 -0.01
N THR A 658 20.24 39.96 1.12
CA THR A 658 20.21 40.54 2.47
C THR A 658 21.09 39.74 3.41
N SER A 659 22.07 40.41 4.05
CA SER A 659 22.96 39.83 5.06
C SER A 659 22.26 39.66 6.42
N VAL A 660 22.94 39.01 7.37
CA VAL A 660 22.46 38.82 8.74
C VAL A 660 22.32 40.16 9.48
N SER A 661 23.25 41.10 9.27
CA SER A 661 23.19 42.45 9.86
C SER A 661 22.15 43.37 9.23
N GLY A 662 21.46 42.93 8.17
CA GLY A 662 20.44 43.71 7.47
C GLY A 662 20.96 44.59 6.33
N ARG A 663 22.26 44.52 5.98
CA ARG A 663 22.77 45.12 4.74
C ARG A 663 22.10 44.48 3.53
N THR A 664 21.76 45.28 2.53
CA THR A 664 21.09 44.82 1.31
C THR A 664 21.80 45.29 0.05
N VAL A 665 21.83 44.42 -0.96
CA VAL A 665 22.20 44.77 -2.34
C VAL A 665 21.10 44.29 -3.27
N SER A 666 20.69 45.14 -4.22
CA SER A 666 19.68 44.80 -5.23
C SER A 666 20.18 45.14 -6.63
N GLN A 667 19.89 44.29 -7.60
CA GLN A 667 20.21 44.54 -9.00
C GLN A 667 19.08 44.05 -9.91
N ALA A 668 18.65 44.91 -10.84
CA ALA A 668 17.71 44.54 -11.89
C ALA A 668 18.46 43.81 -13.04
N VAL A 669 17.83 42.78 -13.59
CA VAL A 669 18.37 41.95 -14.67
C VAL A 669 17.25 41.58 -15.64
N ASP A 670 17.51 41.72 -16.95
CA ASP A 670 16.61 41.25 -17.99
C ASP A 670 16.92 39.78 -18.30
N VAL A 671 15.93 38.91 -18.13
CA VAL A 671 16.05 37.45 -18.37
C VAL A 671 15.18 37.07 -19.56
N GLY A 672 15.83 36.65 -20.64
CA GLY A 672 15.19 36.15 -21.86
C GLY A 672 15.09 34.62 -21.87
N THR A 673 15.50 34.01 -22.97
CA THR A 673 15.76 32.56 -23.04
C THR A 673 17.18 32.26 -22.59
N GLY A 674 17.35 31.23 -21.77
CA GLY A 674 18.63 30.78 -21.24
C GLY A 674 18.93 31.22 -19.82
N LEU A 675 19.85 30.48 -19.19
CA LEU A 675 20.37 30.77 -17.86
C LEU A 675 21.14 32.09 -17.82
N VAL A 676 20.76 33.00 -16.92
CA VAL A 676 21.50 34.24 -16.65
C VAL A 676 22.29 34.10 -15.35
N VAL A 677 23.57 34.47 -15.39
CA VAL A 677 24.46 34.51 -14.22
C VAL A 677 24.62 35.96 -13.77
N LEU A 678 24.28 36.23 -12.51
CA LEU A 678 24.31 37.54 -11.88
C LEU A 678 25.27 37.51 -10.68
N ALA A 679 26.25 38.41 -10.64
CA ALA A 679 27.08 38.62 -9.47
C ALA A 679 26.68 39.95 -8.81
N LEU A 680 26.16 39.87 -7.59
CA LEU A 680 25.78 41.07 -6.83
C LEU A 680 27.03 41.68 -6.20
N THR A 681 27.18 42.99 -6.35
CA THR A 681 28.32 43.75 -5.81
C THR A 681 27.81 44.88 -4.92
N GLU A 682 28.47 45.10 -3.79
CA GLU A 682 28.19 46.28 -2.98
C GLU A 682 28.52 47.54 -3.80
N ALA A 683 27.65 48.57 -3.73
CA ALA A 683 28.00 49.86 -4.29
C ALA A 683 29.19 50.41 -3.51
N SER A 684 30.29 50.66 -4.22
CA SER A 684 31.56 51.16 -3.69
C SER A 684 31.43 52.53 -3.03
#